data_AF-A0A9X3H3F5-F1
#
_entry.id   AF-A0A9X3H3F5-F1
#
_cell.length_a   1.000
_cell.length_b   1.000
_cell.length_c   1.000
_cell.angle_alpha   90.00
_cell.angle_beta   90.00
_cell.angle_gamma   90.00
#
_symmetry.space_group_name_H-M   'P 1'
#
loop_
_entity.id
_entity.type
_entity.pdbx_description
1 polymer ?
#
loop_
_entity_poly.entity_id
_entity_poly.type
_entity_poly.pdbx_seq_one_letter_code
_entity_poly.pdbx_strand_id
1 'polypeptide(L)'
;MEIATLPNPIPGKGEVLVRTAFSAISTGTEGKTVSDARKGYVAKAKSRKEEVAKVVKAAQTYGVAETYKLVMNKLESLQPLGYSLSGEVVAVGEGVSEFKPGDKAACGGASASHAELVAVPKNLCVKLHPETKLDQAAFTTIAAIAMQGIRRADLKLGENCVVVGLGLIGQLTIRLLKAAGVKTFGIDLKDQLVDLAMQSGAQEASLRSDELIEERIKKFSNGNGVDAVIITAATSSTDPVELAGEICRTHGKVVIVGAVPTGFSRKNYYRKELELLMSTSYGPGRYDANYEEKGLDYPIGQVRWTENRNMQAFADLLGSGALDISDLISHKFPFAEAKRAFDLIVDGAESKMGVLLEYDTSKEIKLEQKVASEKAPLQADSVSFIGAGSFAGNFLLPNLKGRIKFSAVATKRPHSAENTKRKYAFDQAFADADALIQNDKAGGVFIATRHDTHASLTLKSLKQGKRVFVEKPLCLHPQELTEIKEVARSNSHSDVMVGFNRRFAPSVIELKKKLSLELPKVIQYRVNAGFQTDDHWVHDPEVGGGRILGEACHFVDLCYFLAGAKAVSVSAVPMTAEPQNFDSFTANLAFADGSVASLVYLSNGNKAMPKEHIEVSTGGFSVQIDDFKKVTYFGKAVAKTKPAKQDKGHATEMELVADALKKGKPFPIAMDEVFHSTLVTFALRESVRQNGKKIEIEEFEREWISPKVN
;
A
#
# COMPACT_ATOMS: atom_id res chain seq x y z
N MET A 1 12.94 17.95 5.27
CA MET A 1 12.69 17.76 3.83
C MET A 1 14.05 17.83 3.16
N GLU A 2 14.35 16.86 2.31
CA GLU A 2 15.65 16.72 1.65
C GLU A 2 15.44 16.23 0.21
N ILE A 3 16.40 16.53 -0.66
CA ILE A 3 16.52 15.91 -1.99
C ILE A 3 17.43 14.70 -1.82
N ALA A 4 17.00 13.54 -2.30
CA ALA A 4 17.75 12.29 -2.18
C ALA A 4 18.00 11.68 -3.56
N THR A 5 19.21 11.15 -3.77
CA THR A 5 19.53 10.32 -4.92
C THR A 5 18.96 8.92 -4.68
N LEU A 6 18.13 8.45 -5.60
CA LEU A 6 17.48 7.14 -5.56
C LEU A 6 17.92 6.30 -6.77
N PRO A 7 17.84 4.95 -6.69
CA PRO A 7 17.97 4.11 -7.87
C PRO A 7 16.92 4.47 -8.93
N ASN A 8 17.32 4.45 -10.20
CA ASN A 8 16.40 4.70 -11.32
C ASN A 8 15.28 3.64 -11.32
N PRO A 9 14.00 4.01 -11.31
CA PRO A 9 12.91 3.04 -11.37
C PRO A 9 12.92 2.30 -12.71
N ILE A 10 12.47 1.04 -12.69
CA ILE A 10 12.25 0.20 -13.86
C ILE A 10 10.74 -0.02 -13.98
N PRO A 11 10.11 0.23 -15.15
CA PRO A 11 8.66 0.08 -15.30
C PRO A 11 8.28 -1.40 -15.20
N GLY A 12 7.39 -1.72 -14.26
CA GLY A 12 6.76 -3.03 -14.17
C GLY A 12 5.68 -3.25 -15.22
N LYS A 13 5.02 -4.40 -15.17
CA LYS A 13 3.84 -4.71 -16.01
C LYS A 13 2.78 -3.60 -15.84
N GLY A 14 2.32 -3.05 -16.96
CA GLY A 14 1.31 -2.00 -16.99
C GLY A 14 1.80 -0.62 -16.56
N GLU A 15 3.10 -0.39 -16.39
CA GLU A 15 3.68 0.90 -16.00
C GLU A 15 4.42 1.59 -17.16
N VAL A 16 4.44 2.92 -17.11
CA VAL A 16 5.11 3.82 -18.05
C VAL A 16 6.24 4.52 -17.32
N LEU A 17 7.46 4.48 -17.86
CA LEU A 17 8.60 5.21 -17.33
C LEU A 17 8.66 6.59 -17.99
N VAL A 18 8.48 7.64 -17.20
CA VAL A 18 8.43 9.03 -17.66
C VAL A 18 9.58 9.82 -17.07
N ARG A 19 10.32 10.49 -17.95
CA ARG A 19 11.30 11.51 -17.60
C ARG A 19 10.57 12.83 -17.37
N THR A 20 10.61 13.31 -16.14
CA THR A 20 9.90 14.53 -15.75
C THR A 20 10.55 15.77 -16.37
N ALA A 21 9.73 16.64 -16.95
CA ALA A 21 10.13 17.99 -17.34
C ALA A 21 9.65 19.02 -16.30
N PHE A 22 8.40 18.88 -15.87
CA PHE A 22 7.80 19.71 -14.83
C PHE A 22 6.96 18.87 -13.87
N SER A 23 6.97 19.23 -12.58
CA SER A 23 6.02 18.69 -11.61
C SER A 23 5.36 19.82 -10.83
N ALA A 24 4.05 19.70 -10.59
CA ALA A 24 3.27 20.73 -9.94
C ALA A 24 3.15 20.46 -8.44
N ILE A 25 3.44 21.47 -7.63
CA ILE A 25 3.27 21.40 -6.17
C ILE A 25 1.85 21.83 -5.81
N SER A 26 1.13 20.94 -5.13
CA SER A 26 -0.18 21.25 -4.58
C SER A 26 -0.06 22.01 -3.27
N THR A 27 -0.30 23.32 -3.33
CA THR A 27 -0.26 24.22 -2.17
C THR A 27 -1.18 23.77 -1.03
N GLY A 28 -2.34 23.19 -1.34
CA GLY A 28 -3.26 22.62 -0.35
C GLY A 28 -2.78 21.30 0.23
N THR A 29 -2.66 20.27 -0.60
CA THR A 29 -2.40 18.88 -0.14
C THR A 29 -0.97 18.68 0.36
N GLU A 30 0.01 19.15 -0.41
CA GLU A 30 1.42 18.96 -0.08
C GLU A 30 1.91 20.01 0.90
N GLY A 31 1.43 21.26 0.78
CA GLY A 31 1.68 22.30 1.78
C GLY A 31 1.22 21.88 3.17
N LYS A 32 0.03 21.27 3.30
CA LYS A 32 -0.44 20.69 4.56
C LYS A 32 0.45 19.53 5.02
N THR A 33 0.83 18.62 4.12
CA THR A 33 1.74 17.50 4.44
C THR A 33 3.06 17.99 5.04
N VAL A 34 3.70 18.98 4.42
CA VAL A 34 4.97 19.57 4.90
C VAL A 34 4.76 20.35 6.20
N SER A 35 3.70 21.15 6.30
CA SER A 35 3.35 21.88 7.54
C SER A 35 3.13 20.92 8.71
N ASP A 36 2.38 19.84 8.50
CA ASP A 36 2.16 18.80 9.51
C ASP A 36 3.45 18.06 9.87
N ALA A 37 4.34 17.84 8.91
CA ALA A 37 5.64 17.22 9.16
C ALA A 37 6.55 18.10 10.05
N ARG A 38 6.48 19.43 9.94
CA ARG A 38 7.25 20.40 10.75
C ARG A 38 6.75 20.54 12.19
N LYS A 39 5.51 20.13 12.49
CA LYS A 39 4.95 20.18 13.85
C LYS A 39 5.74 19.28 14.83
N GLY A 40 5.92 19.76 16.05
CA GLY A 40 6.42 18.93 17.16
C GLY A 40 5.46 17.78 17.50
N TYR A 41 5.95 16.75 18.20
CA TYR A 41 5.17 15.52 18.47
C TYR A 41 3.84 15.78 19.19
N VAL A 42 3.80 16.72 20.15
CA VAL A 42 2.56 17.10 20.85
C VAL A 42 1.51 17.66 19.90
N ALA A 43 1.91 18.54 18.98
CA ALA A 43 1.01 19.13 17.99
C ALA A 43 0.54 18.09 16.94
N LYS A 44 1.42 17.15 16.55
CA LYS A 44 1.04 16.00 15.72
C LYS A 44 0.01 15.10 16.42
N ALA A 45 0.20 14.82 17.70
CA ALA A 45 -0.76 14.03 18.48
C ALA A 45 -2.13 14.72 18.58
N LYS A 46 -2.16 16.03 18.88
CA LYS A 46 -3.40 16.82 18.94
C LYS A 46 -4.18 16.84 17.62
N SER A 47 -3.48 16.90 16.49
CA SER A 47 -4.09 16.94 15.15
C SER A 47 -4.51 15.57 14.61
N ARG A 48 -4.07 14.46 15.23
CA ARG A 48 -4.31 13.09 14.77
C ARG A 48 -4.94 12.22 15.86
N LYS A 49 -6.10 12.65 16.37
CA LYS A 49 -6.79 12.00 17.51
C LYS A 49 -7.06 10.51 17.29
N GLU A 50 -7.47 10.12 16.08
CA GLU A 50 -7.71 8.72 15.74
C GLU A 50 -6.44 7.88 15.77
N GLU A 51 -5.32 8.41 15.25
CA GLU A 51 -4.02 7.73 15.30
C GLU A 51 -3.53 7.59 16.74
N VAL A 52 -3.77 8.59 17.60
CA VAL A 52 -3.46 8.49 19.03
C VAL A 52 -4.26 7.36 19.69
N ALA A 53 -5.54 7.21 19.36
CA ALA A 53 -6.35 6.10 19.86
C ALA A 53 -5.78 4.73 19.42
N LYS A 54 -5.29 4.62 18.18
CA LYS A 54 -4.59 3.42 17.69
C LYS A 54 -3.30 3.15 18.48
N VAL A 55 -2.52 4.19 18.80
CA VAL A 55 -1.29 4.07 19.60
C VAL A 55 -1.59 3.60 21.02
N VAL A 56 -2.61 4.15 21.68
CA VAL A 56 -3.03 3.71 23.03
C VAL A 56 -3.41 2.22 23.01
N LYS A 57 -4.20 1.81 22.02
CA LYS A 57 -4.59 0.40 21.85
C LYS A 57 -3.38 -0.51 21.57
N ALA A 58 -2.43 -0.05 20.76
CA ALA A 58 -1.19 -0.78 20.51
C ALA A 58 -0.36 -0.92 21.80
N ALA A 59 -0.25 0.13 22.62
CA ALA A 59 0.47 0.11 23.89
C ALA A 59 -0.16 -0.88 24.89
N GLN A 60 -1.48 -0.96 24.94
CA GLN A 60 -2.20 -1.95 25.74
C GLN A 60 -1.96 -3.40 25.25
N THR A 61 -1.75 -3.58 23.95
CA THR A 61 -1.62 -4.91 23.32
C THR A 61 -0.19 -5.45 23.36
N TYR A 62 0.77 -4.63 22.96
CA TYR A 62 2.18 -4.98 22.73
C TYR A 62 3.12 -4.43 23.81
N GLY A 63 2.62 -3.56 24.70
CA GLY A 63 3.42 -2.82 25.66
C GLY A 63 3.92 -1.48 25.11
N VAL A 64 4.28 -0.57 26.03
CA VAL A 64 4.69 0.80 25.71
C VAL A 64 5.99 0.86 24.90
N ALA A 65 7.00 0.08 25.28
CA ALA A 65 8.32 0.11 24.62
C ALA A 65 8.26 -0.33 23.15
N GLU A 66 7.54 -1.42 22.85
CA GLU A 66 7.40 -1.90 21.47
C GLU A 66 6.51 -0.96 20.65
N THR A 67 5.45 -0.42 21.24
CA THR A 67 4.61 0.58 20.58
C THR A 67 5.39 1.85 20.26
N TYR A 68 6.25 2.31 21.17
CA TYR A 68 7.14 3.44 20.92
C TYR A 68 8.04 3.19 19.70
N LYS A 69 8.69 2.02 19.63
CA LYS A 69 9.52 1.65 18.47
C LYS A 69 8.72 1.64 17.16
N LEU A 70 7.51 1.05 17.17
CA LEU A 70 6.62 1.01 16.00
C LEU A 70 6.25 2.43 15.51
N VAL A 71 5.88 3.31 16.45
CA VAL A 71 5.51 4.69 16.15
C VAL A 71 6.71 5.47 15.62
N MET A 72 7.87 5.37 16.28
CA MET A 72 9.08 6.06 15.84
C MET A 72 9.53 5.57 14.47
N ASN A 73 9.50 4.26 14.21
CA ASN A 73 9.77 3.69 12.88
C ASN A 73 8.88 4.29 11.79
N LYS A 74 7.59 4.51 12.09
CA LYS A 74 6.65 5.13 11.14
C LYS A 74 6.94 6.63 10.95
N LEU A 75 7.24 7.35 12.02
CA LEU A 75 7.52 8.79 11.99
C LEU A 75 8.85 9.14 11.32
N GLU A 76 9.84 8.26 11.41
CA GLU A 76 11.15 8.39 10.75
C GLU A 76 11.12 8.02 9.26
N SER A 77 10.07 7.37 8.78
CA SER A 77 10.00 6.95 7.38
C SER A 77 9.83 8.14 6.43
N LEU A 78 10.74 8.26 5.46
CA LEU A 78 10.62 9.24 4.39
C LEU A 78 9.38 8.93 3.53
N GLN A 79 8.63 9.98 3.18
CA GLN A 79 7.49 9.90 2.27
C GLN A 79 7.79 10.78 1.05
N PRO A 80 7.59 10.27 -0.19
CA PRO A 80 7.72 11.10 -1.37
C PRO A 80 6.63 12.17 -1.39
N LEU A 81 6.96 13.32 -1.99
CA LEU A 81 6.02 14.39 -2.32
C LEU A 81 5.75 14.36 -3.83
N GLY A 82 4.68 15.00 -4.27
CA GLY A 82 4.23 15.07 -5.66
C GLY A 82 3.17 14.02 -6.02
N TYR A 83 2.26 14.42 -6.90
CA TYR A 83 1.26 13.54 -7.51
C TYR A 83 0.81 14.00 -8.90
N SER A 84 1.47 14.99 -9.49
CA SER A 84 1.08 15.62 -10.75
C SER A 84 2.32 16.13 -11.48
N LEU A 85 2.60 15.58 -12.66
CA LEU A 85 3.77 15.94 -13.46
C LEU A 85 3.52 15.77 -14.95
N SER A 86 4.43 16.30 -15.74
CA SER A 86 4.47 16.12 -17.19
C SER A 86 5.91 15.91 -17.66
N GLY A 87 6.05 15.22 -18.78
CA GLY A 87 7.36 14.84 -19.28
C GLY A 87 7.30 14.00 -20.55
N GLU A 88 8.39 13.27 -20.79
CA GLU A 88 8.55 12.41 -21.95
C GLU A 88 8.64 10.94 -21.51
N VAL A 89 7.94 10.07 -22.21
CA VAL A 89 8.03 8.62 -22.04
C VAL A 89 9.40 8.15 -22.51
N VAL A 90 10.14 7.45 -21.66
CA VAL A 90 11.46 6.89 -22.01
C VAL A 90 11.46 5.37 -22.13
N ALA A 91 10.54 4.69 -21.46
CA ALA A 91 10.35 3.25 -21.55
C ALA A 91 8.91 2.86 -21.16
N VAL A 92 8.48 1.68 -21.57
CA VAL A 92 7.17 1.11 -21.21
C VAL A 92 7.35 -0.32 -20.73
N GLY A 93 6.58 -0.71 -19.72
CA GLY A 93 6.53 -2.09 -19.25
C GLY A 93 5.61 -2.96 -20.10
N GLU A 94 5.63 -4.27 -19.81
CA GLU A 94 4.76 -5.24 -20.49
C GLU A 94 3.27 -4.88 -20.35
N GLY A 95 2.48 -5.02 -21.41
CA GLY A 95 1.03 -4.76 -21.36
C GLY A 95 0.62 -3.28 -21.50
N VAL A 96 1.58 -2.41 -21.85
CA VAL A 96 1.33 -1.03 -22.26
C VAL A 96 1.44 -0.94 -23.79
N SER A 97 0.42 -0.38 -24.43
CA SER A 97 0.34 -0.25 -25.90
C SER A 97 0.03 1.17 -26.38
N GLU A 98 -0.55 1.97 -25.50
CA GLU A 98 -0.99 3.34 -25.72
C GLU A 98 0.16 4.38 -25.71
N PHE A 99 1.32 3.99 -25.18
CA PHE A 99 2.52 4.83 -25.10
C PHE A 99 3.72 4.16 -25.79
N LYS A 100 4.61 4.99 -26.33
CA LYS A 100 5.94 4.60 -26.81
C LYS A 100 7.00 5.60 -26.35
N PRO A 101 8.29 5.20 -26.29
CA PRO A 101 9.37 6.15 -26.05
C PRO A 101 9.31 7.37 -27.00
N GLY A 102 9.51 8.57 -26.45
CA GLY A 102 9.39 9.85 -27.15
C GLY A 102 8.00 10.49 -27.09
N ASP A 103 6.96 9.78 -26.63
CA ASP A 103 5.65 10.39 -26.42
C ASP A 103 5.70 11.40 -25.25
N LYS A 104 5.00 12.54 -25.38
CA LYS A 104 4.75 13.46 -24.27
C LYS A 104 3.59 12.94 -23.42
N ALA A 105 3.74 12.96 -22.10
CA ALA A 105 2.74 12.47 -21.17
C ALA A 105 2.54 13.42 -19.97
N ALA A 106 1.32 13.45 -19.44
CA ALA A 106 1.05 13.94 -18.09
C ALA A 106 0.66 12.75 -17.20
N CYS A 107 1.13 12.77 -15.95
CA CYS A 107 1.01 11.65 -15.03
C CYS A 107 0.41 12.08 -13.69
N GLY A 108 -0.37 11.19 -13.09
CA GLY A 108 -1.06 11.39 -11.83
C GLY A 108 -0.84 10.31 -10.79
N GLY A 109 -1.43 10.52 -9.61
CA GLY A 109 -1.43 9.57 -8.51
C GLY A 109 -0.14 9.52 -7.70
N ALA A 110 -0.09 8.63 -6.71
CA ALA A 110 1.00 8.57 -5.74
C ALA A 110 2.37 8.16 -6.34
N SER A 111 2.37 7.60 -7.56
CA SER A 111 3.59 7.25 -8.30
C SER A 111 4.16 8.43 -9.10
N ALA A 112 3.37 9.47 -9.37
CA ALA A 112 3.79 10.71 -10.03
C ALA A 112 4.48 11.69 -9.05
N SER A 113 5.44 11.19 -8.28
CA SER A 113 6.19 11.96 -7.28
C SER A 113 7.17 12.96 -7.92
N HIS A 114 7.60 13.96 -7.16
CA HIS A 114 8.65 14.91 -7.55
C HIS A 114 10.01 14.19 -7.69
N ALA A 115 10.32 13.71 -8.89
CA ALA A 115 11.56 13.03 -9.22
C ALA A 115 11.93 13.24 -10.70
N GLU A 116 13.21 13.11 -11.04
CA GLU A 116 13.71 13.19 -12.43
C GLU A 116 13.12 12.08 -13.32
N LEU A 117 12.83 10.91 -12.73
CA LEU A 117 12.29 9.74 -13.41
C LEU A 117 11.24 9.05 -12.53
N VAL A 118 10.09 8.71 -13.10
CA VAL A 118 8.99 8.02 -12.40
C VAL A 118 8.46 6.86 -13.22
N ALA A 119 8.12 5.75 -12.56
CA ALA A 119 7.34 4.66 -13.15
C ALA A 119 5.88 4.79 -12.66
N VAL A 120 4.95 4.98 -13.58
CA VAL A 120 3.55 5.30 -13.27
C VAL A 120 2.63 4.30 -13.96
N PRO A 121 1.63 3.72 -13.28
CA PRO A 121 0.64 2.86 -13.91
C PRO A 121 -0.05 3.53 -15.09
N LYS A 122 -0.29 2.79 -16.17
CA LYS A 122 -0.76 3.33 -17.45
C LYS A 122 -2.09 4.10 -17.35
N ASN A 123 -3.00 3.66 -16.49
CA ASN A 123 -4.28 4.33 -16.24
C ASN A 123 -4.12 5.68 -15.52
N LEU A 124 -2.95 5.97 -14.96
CA LEU A 124 -2.60 7.26 -14.36
C LEU A 124 -1.76 8.14 -15.30
N CYS A 125 -1.58 7.74 -16.56
CA CYS A 125 -0.86 8.48 -17.59
C CYS A 125 -1.81 8.89 -18.72
N VAL A 126 -1.67 10.11 -19.23
CA VAL A 126 -2.40 10.59 -20.41
C VAL A 126 -1.44 11.10 -21.46
N LYS A 127 -1.77 10.87 -22.73
CA LYS A 127 -0.93 11.26 -23.86
C LYS A 127 -1.23 12.71 -24.22
N LEU A 128 -0.17 13.50 -24.41
CA LEU A 128 -0.27 14.91 -24.73
C LEU A 128 -0.14 15.12 -26.24
N HIS A 129 -0.82 16.15 -26.75
CA HIS A 129 -0.57 16.61 -28.11
C HIS A 129 0.85 17.17 -28.23
N PRO A 130 1.49 17.09 -29.41
CA PRO A 130 2.85 17.62 -29.62
C PRO A 130 3.00 19.09 -29.23
N GLU A 131 1.96 19.89 -29.48
CA GLU A 131 1.90 21.34 -29.19
C GLU A 131 1.62 21.68 -27.72
N THR A 132 1.21 20.70 -26.90
CA THR A 132 0.91 20.95 -25.49
C THR A 132 2.18 21.38 -24.74
N LYS A 133 2.11 22.54 -24.08
CA LYS A 133 3.18 23.05 -23.22
C LYS A 133 3.26 22.21 -21.94
N LEU A 134 4.43 21.64 -21.68
CA LEU A 134 4.61 20.70 -20.56
C LEU A 134 4.42 21.37 -19.19
N ASP A 135 4.82 22.63 -19.03
CA ASP A 135 4.64 23.37 -17.78
C ASP A 135 3.15 23.48 -17.38
N GLN A 136 2.26 23.69 -18.34
CA GLN A 136 0.81 23.67 -18.12
C GLN A 136 0.29 22.25 -17.89
N ALA A 137 0.76 21.28 -18.69
CA ALA A 137 0.34 19.89 -18.55
C ALA A 137 0.70 19.26 -17.19
N ALA A 138 1.68 19.82 -16.47
CA ALA A 138 2.01 19.36 -15.11
C ALA A 138 0.85 19.52 -14.11
N PHE A 139 -0.14 20.37 -14.41
CA PHE A 139 -1.35 20.56 -13.58
C PHE A 139 -2.49 19.58 -13.91
N THR A 140 -2.31 18.66 -14.85
CA THR A 140 -3.39 17.79 -15.37
C THR A 140 -4.14 17.03 -14.28
N THR A 141 -3.43 16.41 -13.34
CA THR A 141 -4.07 15.66 -12.24
C THR A 141 -4.82 16.58 -11.27
N ILE A 142 -4.30 17.79 -11.04
CA ILE A 142 -4.97 18.81 -10.21
C ILE A 142 -6.24 19.31 -10.91
N ALA A 143 -6.17 19.55 -12.23
CA ALA A 143 -7.32 19.95 -13.02
C ALA A 143 -8.38 18.84 -13.12
N ALA A 144 -7.99 17.57 -13.11
CA ALA A 144 -8.93 16.45 -13.05
C ALA A 144 -9.80 16.48 -11.77
N ILE A 145 -9.31 17.05 -10.65
CA ILE A 145 -10.10 17.28 -9.44
C ILE A 145 -11.23 18.31 -9.71
N ALA A 146 -10.90 19.40 -10.39
CA ALA A 146 -11.89 20.41 -10.82
C ALA A 146 -12.91 19.79 -11.81
N MET A 147 -12.42 19.04 -12.80
CA MET A 147 -13.26 18.33 -13.77
C MET A 147 -14.24 17.39 -13.09
N GLN A 148 -13.81 16.61 -12.10
CA GLN A 148 -14.69 15.72 -11.38
C GLN A 148 -15.78 16.47 -10.62
N GLY A 149 -15.46 17.62 -10.01
CA GLY A 149 -16.47 18.50 -9.41
C GLY A 149 -17.55 18.94 -10.41
N ILE A 150 -17.13 19.34 -11.61
CA ILE A 150 -18.04 19.74 -12.69
C ILE A 150 -18.90 18.54 -13.16
N ARG A 151 -18.31 17.35 -13.29
CA ARG A 151 -19.05 16.13 -13.68
C ARG A 151 -20.07 15.70 -12.63
N ARG A 152 -19.80 15.93 -11.35
CA ARG A 152 -20.77 15.68 -10.26
C ARG A 152 -21.91 16.69 -10.27
N ALA A 153 -21.65 17.94 -10.66
CA ALA A 153 -22.70 18.94 -10.85
C ALA A 153 -23.61 18.59 -12.05
N ASP A 154 -23.07 17.89 -13.06
CA ASP A 154 -23.78 17.48 -14.28
C ASP A 154 -24.39 18.66 -15.06
N LEU A 155 -23.67 19.78 -15.08
CA LEU A 155 -24.10 21.01 -15.75
C LEU A 155 -24.11 20.87 -17.28
N LYS A 156 -25.05 21.55 -17.92
CA LYS A 156 -25.25 21.61 -19.38
C LYS A 156 -24.97 23.02 -19.91
N LEU A 157 -24.77 23.09 -21.23
CA LEU A 157 -24.57 24.36 -21.94
C LEU A 157 -25.69 25.35 -21.62
N GLY A 158 -25.33 26.56 -21.18
CA GLY A 158 -26.26 27.64 -20.85
C GLY A 158 -26.75 27.70 -19.40
N GLU A 159 -26.53 26.64 -18.60
CA GLU A 159 -26.79 26.65 -17.17
C GLU A 159 -25.79 27.55 -16.42
N ASN A 160 -26.04 27.80 -15.13
CA ASN A 160 -25.21 28.68 -14.32
C ASN A 160 -24.67 27.99 -13.04
N CYS A 161 -23.48 28.39 -12.63
CA CYS A 161 -22.78 27.79 -11.50
C CYS A 161 -22.04 28.85 -10.68
N VAL A 162 -22.16 28.75 -9.35
CA VAL A 162 -21.31 29.50 -8.42
C VAL A 162 -20.14 28.64 -7.99
N VAL A 163 -18.92 29.19 -8.00
CA VAL A 163 -17.71 28.53 -7.49
C VAL A 163 -17.25 29.23 -6.22
N VAL A 164 -17.25 28.51 -5.10
CA VAL A 164 -16.87 29.04 -3.78
C VAL A 164 -15.45 28.59 -3.41
N GLY A 165 -14.52 29.54 -3.33
CA GLY A 165 -13.09 29.34 -3.10
C GLY A 165 -12.29 29.39 -4.39
N LEU A 166 -11.78 30.56 -4.76
CA LEU A 166 -11.09 30.88 -6.01
C LEU A 166 -9.56 30.73 -5.93
N GLY A 167 -9.08 29.73 -5.16
CA GLY A 167 -7.70 29.24 -5.26
C GLY A 167 -7.49 28.45 -6.57
N LEU A 168 -6.35 27.75 -6.71
CA LEU A 168 -5.97 27.05 -7.95
C LEU A 168 -7.08 26.16 -8.54
N ILE A 169 -7.72 25.31 -7.73
CA ILE A 169 -8.81 24.43 -8.18
C ILE A 169 -10.03 25.26 -8.60
N GLY A 170 -10.38 26.32 -7.86
CA GLY A 170 -11.47 27.22 -8.21
C GLY A 170 -11.23 27.96 -9.53
N GLN A 171 -10.01 28.47 -9.74
CA GLN A 171 -9.59 29.13 -10.98
C GLN A 171 -9.64 28.18 -12.19
N LEU A 172 -9.21 26.93 -12.01
CA LEU A 172 -9.35 25.88 -13.03
C LEU A 172 -10.83 25.56 -13.29
N THR A 173 -11.65 25.48 -12.23
CA THR A 173 -13.09 25.22 -12.33
C THR A 173 -13.79 26.31 -13.15
N ILE A 174 -13.51 27.59 -12.90
CA ILE A 174 -14.08 28.72 -13.66
C ILE A 174 -13.76 28.59 -15.16
N ARG A 175 -12.49 28.35 -15.51
CA ARG A 175 -12.07 28.21 -16.92
C ARG A 175 -12.71 27.01 -17.61
N LEU A 176 -12.79 25.88 -16.92
CA LEU A 176 -13.39 24.66 -17.44
C LEU A 176 -14.91 24.80 -17.65
N LEU A 177 -15.61 25.43 -16.70
CA LEU A 177 -17.03 25.75 -16.85
C LEU A 177 -17.28 26.72 -18.01
N LYS A 178 -16.44 27.74 -18.17
CA LYS A 178 -16.49 28.66 -19.32
C LYS A 178 -16.30 27.91 -20.64
N ALA A 179 -15.31 27.01 -20.72
CA ALA A 179 -15.07 26.18 -21.90
C ALA A 179 -16.25 25.24 -22.20
N ALA A 180 -16.98 24.80 -21.18
CA ALA A 180 -18.23 24.04 -21.31
C ALA A 180 -19.47 24.90 -21.65
N GLY A 181 -19.31 26.22 -21.74
CA GLY A 181 -20.39 27.17 -22.00
C GLY A 181 -21.36 27.35 -20.84
N VAL A 182 -20.90 27.10 -19.61
CA VAL A 182 -21.64 27.36 -18.37
C VAL A 182 -21.35 28.77 -17.90
N LYS A 183 -22.39 29.47 -17.44
CA LYS A 183 -22.32 30.80 -16.84
C LYS A 183 -21.73 30.70 -15.43
N THR A 184 -20.71 31.50 -15.10
CA THR A 184 -19.97 31.33 -13.84
C THR A 184 -19.97 32.57 -12.98
N PHE A 185 -20.21 32.36 -11.68
CA PHE A 185 -20.04 33.35 -10.63
C PHE A 185 -18.96 32.90 -9.63
N GLY A 186 -17.93 33.71 -9.38
CA GLY A 186 -16.86 33.37 -8.43
C GLY A 186 -17.03 34.01 -7.05
N ILE A 187 -16.73 33.28 -5.98
CA ILE A 187 -16.75 33.82 -4.60
C ILE A 187 -15.47 33.45 -3.86
N ASP A 188 -14.79 34.44 -3.29
CA ASP A 188 -13.64 34.22 -2.40
C ASP A 188 -13.60 35.24 -1.25
N LEU A 189 -12.63 35.11 -0.34
CA LEU A 189 -12.34 36.05 0.73
C LEU A 189 -11.29 37.10 0.32
N LYS A 190 -10.57 36.90 -0.80
CA LYS A 190 -9.45 37.75 -1.22
C LYS A 190 -9.74 38.44 -2.55
N ASP A 191 -9.60 39.76 -2.59
CA ASP A 191 -9.84 40.58 -3.79
C ASP A 191 -9.03 40.09 -4.99
N GLN A 192 -7.74 39.83 -4.79
CA GLN A 192 -6.84 39.35 -5.85
C GLN A 192 -7.34 38.07 -6.53
N LEU A 193 -8.02 37.18 -5.79
CA LEU A 193 -8.57 35.94 -6.35
C LEU A 193 -9.90 36.17 -7.08
N VAL A 194 -10.69 37.13 -6.62
CA VAL A 194 -11.92 37.60 -7.29
C VAL A 194 -11.58 38.26 -8.63
N ASP A 195 -10.59 39.16 -8.62
CA ASP A 195 -10.09 39.83 -9.84
C ASP A 195 -9.54 38.81 -10.85
N LEU A 196 -8.75 37.85 -10.37
CA LEU A 196 -8.25 36.78 -11.23
C LEU A 196 -9.40 35.94 -11.79
N ALA A 197 -10.46 35.65 -11.02
CA ALA A 197 -11.60 34.89 -11.52
C ALA A 197 -12.33 35.64 -12.65
N MET A 198 -12.45 36.98 -12.57
CA MET A 198 -12.97 37.80 -13.66
C MET A 198 -12.10 37.70 -14.92
N GLN A 199 -10.77 37.81 -14.75
CA GLN A 199 -9.82 37.66 -15.88
C GLN A 199 -9.85 36.25 -16.48
N SER A 200 -10.10 35.24 -15.64
CA SER A 200 -10.29 33.83 -16.01
C SER A 200 -11.56 33.58 -16.81
N GLY A 201 -12.45 34.58 -16.86
CA GLY A 201 -13.70 34.57 -17.59
C GLY A 201 -14.91 34.12 -16.79
N ALA A 202 -14.89 34.30 -15.47
CA ALA A 202 -16.13 34.42 -14.71
C ALA A 202 -16.96 35.59 -15.25
N GLN A 203 -18.28 35.42 -15.34
CA GLN A 203 -19.17 36.51 -15.77
C GLN A 203 -19.35 37.54 -14.66
N GLU A 204 -19.40 37.06 -13.42
CA GLU A 204 -19.35 37.89 -12.23
C GLU A 204 -18.47 37.22 -11.16
N ALA A 205 -17.90 38.02 -10.26
CA ALA A 205 -17.27 37.51 -9.06
C ALA A 205 -17.42 38.54 -7.93
N SER A 206 -17.38 38.08 -6.69
CA SER A 206 -17.41 38.96 -5.51
C SER A 206 -16.67 38.39 -4.31
N LEU A 207 -16.34 39.27 -3.37
CA LEU A 207 -15.95 38.89 -2.03
C LEU A 207 -17.15 38.30 -1.29
N ARG A 208 -16.93 37.26 -0.47
CA ARG A 208 -17.97 36.72 0.44
C ARG A 208 -18.53 37.78 1.40
N SER A 209 -17.72 38.78 1.75
CA SER A 209 -18.07 39.90 2.64
C SER A 209 -18.90 41.01 1.98
N ASP A 210 -19.16 40.92 0.67
CA ASP A 210 -20.06 41.84 -0.03
C ASP A 210 -21.49 41.66 0.48
N GLU A 211 -22.05 42.68 1.12
CA GLU A 211 -23.41 42.67 1.68
C GLU A 211 -24.49 42.44 0.62
N LEU A 212 -24.19 42.74 -0.65
CA LEU A 212 -25.12 42.59 -1.78
C LEU A 212 -24.90 41.30 -2.57
N ILE A 213 -24.06 40.37 -2.10
CA ILE A 213 -23.68 39.17 -2.86
C ILE A 213 -24.90 38.31 -3.24
N GLU A 214 -25.87 38.14 -2.33
CA GLU A 214 -27.08 37.35 -2.60
C GLU A 214 -27.95 38.00 -3.69
N GLU A 215 -28.14 39.32 -3.63
CA GLU A 215 -28.91 40.06 -4.65
C GLU A 215 -28.20 40.05 -6.01
N ARG A 216 -26.86 40.10 -6.03
CA ARG A 216 -26.06 39.95 -7.25
C ARG A 216 -26.21 38.55 -7.85
N ILE A 217 -26.11 37.50 -7.03
CA ILE A 217 -26.32 36.11 -7.50
C ILE A 217 -27.75 35.90 -7.98
N LYS A 218 -28.72 36.51 -7.31
CA LYS A 218 -30.13 36.51 -7.75
C LYS A 218 -30.29 37.20 -9.10
N LYS A 219 -29.67 38.35 -9.32
CA LYS A 219 -29.66 39.01 -10.64
C LYS A 219 -28.97 38.16 -11.71
N PHE A 220 -27.80 37.59 -11.40
CA PHE A 220 -27.03 36.70 -12.27
C PHE A 220 -27.83 35.47 -12.71
N SER A 221 -28.65 34.91 -11.81
CA SER A 221 -29.52 33.76 -12.06
C SER A 221 -30.94 34.12 -12.55
N ASN A 222 -31.17 35.38 -12.95
CA ASN A 222 -32.48 35.89 -13.36
C ASN A 222 -33.60 35.67 -12.33
N GLY A 223 -33.27 35.73 -11.04
CA GLY A 223 -34.19 35.61 -9.92
C GLY A 223 -34.45 34.18 -9.44
N ASN A 224 -33.96 33.16 -10.14
CA ASN A 224 -34.34 31.76 -9.88
C ASN A 224 -33.44 31.06 -8.87
N GLY A 225 -32.26 31.62 -8.56
CA GLY A 225 -31.18 30.89 -7.89
C GLY A 225 -30.36 30.05 -8.86
N VAL A 226 -29.20 29.57 -8.42
CA VAL A 226 -28.24 28.92 -9.32
C VAL A 226 -28.47 27.42 -9.49
N ASP A 227 -28.12 26.88 -10.67
CA ASP A 227 -28.30 25.45 -10.99
C ASP A 227 -27.38 24.57 -10.13
N ALA A 228 -26.14 25.01 -9.92
CA ALA A 228 -25.20 24.35 -9.04
C ALA A 228 -24.26 25.30 -8.29
N VAL A 229 -23.74 24.81 -7.17
CA VAL A 229 -22.63 25.42 -6.44
C VAL A 229 -21.51 24.39 -6.30
N ILE A 230 -20.31 24.74 -6.76
CA ILE A 230 -19.10 23.91 -6.60
C ILE A 230 -18.22 24.56 -5.53
N ILE A 231 -18.01 23.84 -4.42
CA ILE A 231 -17.24 24.32 -3.27
C ILE A 231 -15.82 23.78 -3.36
N THR A 232 -14.88 24.65 -3.72
CA THR A 232 -13.43 24.37 -3.81
C THR A 232 -12.64 24.95 -2.62
N ALA A 233 -13.32 25.66 -1.70
CA ALA A 233 -12.74 26.21 -0.48
C ALA A 233 -12.22 25.16 0.50
N ALA A 234 -11.25 25.54 1.32
CA ALA A 234 -10.77 24.75 2.45
C ALA A 234 -10.92 25.58 3.73
N THR A 235 -11.83 25.18 4.62
CA THR A 235 -12.13 25.91 5.86
C THR A 235 -12.73 24.99 6.93
N SER A 236 -12.68 25.38 8.19
CA SER A 236 -13.39 24.70 9.29
C SER A 236 -14.83 25.23 9.49
N SER A 237 -15.25 26.24 8.72
CA SER A 237 -16.61 26.82 8.77
C SER A 237 -17.58 26.07 7.87
N THR A 238 -18.86 25.98 8.27
CA THR A 238 -19.97 25.50 7.43
C THR A 238 -20.48 26.55 6.45
N ASP A 239 -20.01 27.80 6.52
CA ASP A 239 -20.48 28.93 5.68
C ASP A 239 -20.56 28.59 4.18
N PRO A 240 -19.55 27.96 3.52
CA PRO A 240 -19.68 27.62 2.10
C PRO A 240 -20.87 26.72 1.77
N VAL A 241 -21.21 25.79 2.67
CA VAL A 241 -22.31 24.83 2.48
C VAL A 241 -23.66 25.48 2.80
N GLU A 242 -23.72 26.36 3.81
CA GLU A 242 -24.91 27.13 4.15
C GLU A 242 -25.27 28.13 3.04
N LEU A 243 -24.29 28.92 2.59
CA LEU A 243 -24.43 29.84 1.47
C LEU A 243 -24.93 29.12 0.22
N ALA A 244 -24.38 27.95 -0.08
CA ALA A 244 -24.84 27.14 -1.22
C ALA A 244 -26.34 26.81 -1.11
N GLY A 245 -26.82 26.49 0.10
CA GLY A 245 -28.25 26.27 0.35
C GLY A 245 -29.11 27.50 0.11
N GLU A 246 -28.61 28.69 0.44
CA GLU A 246 -29.30 29.97 0.27
C GLU A 246 -29.43 30.39 -1.19
N ILE A 247 -28.37 30.18 -2.00
CA ILE A 247 -28.30 30.70 -3.37
C ILE A 247 -28.75 29.72 -4.45
N CYS A 248 -28.77 28.41 -4.17
CA CYS A 248 -29.29 27.42 -5.12
C CYS A 248 -30.78 27.61 -5.40
N ARG A 249 -31.21 27.28 -6.62
CA ARG A 249 -32.63 27.09 -6.95
C ARG A 249 -33.19 25.80 -6.33
N THR A 250 -34.51 25.62 -6.40
CA THR A 250 -35.15 24.32 -6.09
C THR A 250 -34.59 23.22 -7.01
N HIS A 251 -34.27 22.06 -6.45
CA HIS A 251 -33.57 20.93 -7.08
C HIS A 251 -32.19 21.29 -7.66
N GLY A 252 -31.52 22.28 -7.06
CA GLY A 252 -30.12 22.60 -7.36
C GLY A 252 -29.15 21.62 -6.69
N LYS A 253 -27.91 21.59 -7.19
CA LYS A 253 -26.85 20.70 -6.69
C LYS A 253 -25.75 21.47 -5.98
N VAL A 254 -25.30 20.94 -4.85
CA VAL A 254 -24.15 21.46 -4.11
C VAL A 254 -23.06 20.39 -4.12
N VAL A 255 -21.93 20.68 -4.77
CA VAL A 255 -20.81 19.73 -4.92
C VAL A 255 -19.66 20.14 -4.03
N ILE A 256 -19.30 19.28 -3.08
CA ILE A 256 -18.13 19.46 -2.22
C ILE A 256 -16.90 18.87 -2.92
N VAL A 257 -15.94 19.73 -3.26
CA VAL A 257 -14.62 19.38 -3.81
C VAL A 257 -13.53 19.66 -2.78
N GLY A 258 -13.61 20.81 -2.11
CA GLY A 258 -12.66 21.25 -1.10
C GLY A 258 -12.92 20.65 0.30
N ALA A 259 -12.03 20.98 1.24
CA ALA A 259 -12.10 20.47 2.61
C ALA A 259 -12.97 21.38 3.49
N VAL A 260 -14.27 21.09 3.56
CA VAL A 260 -15.25 21.79 4.41
C VAL A 260 -16.04 20.81 5.28
N PRO A 261 -16.56 21.22 6.45
CA PRO A 261 -17.53 20.42 7.19
C PRO A 261 -18.79 20.20 6.35
N THR A 262 -19.38 19.00 6.44
CA THR A 262 -20.56 18.61 5.64
C THR A 262 -21.89 18.87 6.32
N GLY A 263 -21.90 19.55 7.48
CA GLY A 263 -23.12 19.93 8.18
C GLY A 263 -23.80 21.15 7.54
N PHE A 264 -25.13 21.16 7.52
CA PHE A 264 -25.94 22.27 7.00
C PHE A 264 -27.27 22.45 7.74
N SER A 265 -27.82 23.66 7.69
CA SER A 265 -29.15 23.97 8.19
C SER A 265 -30.21 23.31 7.31
N ARG A 266 -31.11 22.53 7.93
CA ARG A 266 -32.18 21.82 7.24
C ARG A 266 -33.09 22.75 6.44
N LYS A 267 -33.27 24.01 6.85
CA LYS A 267 -34.28 24.93 6.31
C LYS A 267 -34.22 25.04 4.77
N ASN A 268 -33.06 25.37 4.22
CA ASN A 268 -32.91 25.61 2.79
C ASN A 268 -32.83 24.30 1.99
N TYR A 269 -32.02 23.36 2.46
CA TYR A 269 -31.84 22.05 1.81
C TYR A 269 -33.14 21.24 1.73
N TYR A 270 -33.97 21.28 2.77
CA TYR A 270 -35.26 20.61 2.77
C TYR A 270 -36.28 21.32 1.87
N ARG A 271 -36.45 22.64 2.03
CA ARG A 271 -37.48 23.40 1.29
C ARG A 271 -37.24 23.39 -0.22
N LYS A 272 -35.97 23.38 -0.63
CA LYS A 272 -35.56 23.42 -2.03
C LYS A 272 -35.22 22.04 -2.58
N GLU A 273 -35.30 20.98 -1.77
CA GLU A 273 -34.91 19.61 -2.16
C GLU A 273 -33.53 19.56 -2.84
N LEU A 274 -32.53 20.14 -2.19
CA LEU A 274 -31.17 20.21 -2.74
C LEU A 274 -30.43 18.88 -2.61
N GLU A 275 -29.61 18.57 -3.61
CA GLU A 275 -28.68 17.46 -3.57
C GLU A 275 -27.31 17.93 -3.07
N LEU A 276 -26.84 17.39 -1.94
CA LEU A 276 -25.46 17.56 -1.49
C LEU A 276 -24.61 16.38 -1.96
N LEU A 277 -23.62 16.65 -2.80
CA LEU A 277 -22.81 15.64 -3.48
C LEU A 277 -21.35 15.77 -3.08
N MET A 278 -20.69 14.64 -2.81
CA MET A 278 -19.24 14.59 -2.63
C MET A 278 -18.54 14.33 -3.96
N SER A 279 -17.39 14.98 -4.16
CA SER A 279 -16.48 14.75 -5.29
C SER A 279 -15.24 13.98 -4.84
N THR A 280 -15.07 12.75 -5.35
CA THR A 280 -13.91 11.92 -5.03
C THR A 280 -12.73 12.28 -5.94
N SER A 281 -11.83 13.15 -5.44
CA SER A 281 -10.53 13.46 -6.07
C SER A 281 -10.64 13.67 -7.60
N TYR A 282 -9.83 12.98 -8.42
CA TYR A 282 -9.85 13.06 -9.89
C TYR A 282 -10.91 12.16 -10.57
N GLY A 283 -11.72 11.38 -9.83
CA GLY A 283 -12.90 10.67 -10.34
C GLY A 283 -12.90 9.15 -10.15
N PRO A 284 -13.84 8.44 -10.81
CA PRO A 284 -13.92 6.97 -10.77
C PRO A 284 -12.62 6.29 -11.19
N GLY A 285 -12.24 5.23 -10.47
CA GLY A 285 -10.92 4.59 -10.54
C GLY A 285 -10.05 4.87 -9.32
N ARG A 286 -10.22 6.05 -8.71
CA ARG A 286 -9.51 6.41 -7.48
C ARG A 286 -9.84 5.44 -6.34
N TYR A 287 -8.80 4.93 -5.68
CA TYR A 287 -8.90 3.94 -4.60
C TYR A 287 -9.34 2.54 -5.05
N ASP A 288 -9.39 2.27 -6.36
CA ASP A 288 -9.59 0.93 -6.91
C ASP A 288 -8.25 0.38 -7.40
N ALA A 289 -7.71 -0.62 -6.70
CA ALA A 289 -6.43 -1.22 -7.05
C ALA A 289 -6.46 -1.93 -8.42
N ASN A 290 -7.62 -2.43 -8.88
CA ASN A 290 -7.71 -3.01 -10.22
C ASN A 290 -7.50 -1.93 -11.30
N TYR A 291 -8.03 -0.73 -11.06
CA TYR A 291 -7.87 0.39 -11.97
C TYR A 291 -6.47 1.03 -11.87
N GLU A 292 -6.07 1.47 -10.66
CA GLU A 292 -4.83 2.23 -10.43
C GLU A 292 -3.58 1.36 -10.49
N GLU A 293 -3.61 0.14 -9.93
CA GLU A 293 -2.40 -0.72 -9.85
C GLU A 293 -2.36 -1.78 -10.96
N LYS A 294 -3.48 -2.44 -11.27
CA LYS A 294 -3.53 -3.51 -12.30
C LYS A 294 -3.76 -2.97 -13.72
N GLY A 295 -4.11 -1.70 -13.88
CA GLY A 295 -4.34 -1.08 -15.18
C GLY A 295 -5.58 -1.62 -15.91
N LEU A 296 -6.59 -2.10 -15.17
CA LEU A 296 -7.86 -2.59 -15.70
C LEU A 296 -8.86 -1.43 -15.77
N ASP A 297 -9.10 -0.90 -16.97
CA ASP A 297 -10.06 0.19 -17.18
C ASP A 297 -11.52 -0.31 -17.09
N TYR A 298 -12.43 0.58 -16.72
CA TYR A 298 -13.86 0.29 -16.72
C TYR A 298 -14.41 0.30 -18.16
N PRO A 299 -15.39 -0.58 -18.47
CA PRO A 299 -16.10 -0.52 -19.74
C PRO A 299 -16.65 0.89 -20.00
N ILE A 300 -16.30 1.47 -21.15
CA ILE A 300 -16.64 2.86 -21.50
C ILE A 300 -18.14 3.16 -21.42
N GLY A 301 -18.99 2.15 -21.71
CA GLY A 301 -20.44 2.26 -21.64
C GLY A 301 -21.02 2.26 -20.21
N GLN A 302 -20.27 1.78 -19.21
CA GLN A 302 -20.69 1.76 -17.81
C GLN A 302 -20.17 2.98 -17.06
N VAL A 303 -18.89 3.33 -17.25
CA VAL A 303 -18.25 4.48 -16.61
C VAL A 303 -17.63 5.34 -17.70
N ARG A 304 -18.30 6.41 -18.13
CA ARG A 304 -17.80 7.27 -19.21
C ARG A 304 -16.57 8.06 -18.80
N TRP A 305 -16.56 8.59 -17.58
CA TRP A 305 -15.52 9.49 -17.06
C TRP A 305 -14.80 8.81 -15.91
N THR A 306 -13.64 8.26 -16.22
CA THR A 306 -12.68 7.79 -15.22
C THR A 306 -11.70 8.90 -14.92
N GLU A 307 -10.87 8.67 -13.92
CA GLU A 307 -9.84 9.61 -13.52
C GLU A 307 -8.83 9.91 -14.66
N ASN A 308 -8.51 8.89 -15.47
CA ASN A 308 -7.71 9.05 -16.69
C ASN A 308 -8.42 9.94 -17.72
N ARG A 309 -9.70 9.68 -17.97
CA ARG A 309 -10.45 10.40 -19.01
C ARG A 309 -10.75 11.84 -18.60
N ASN A 310 -10.82 12.13 -17.29
CA ASN A 310 -10.85 13.49 -16.77
C ASN A 310 -9.51 14.21 -17.02
N MET A 311 -8.39 13.54 -16.78
CA MET A 311 -7.05 14.05 -17.12
C MET A 311 -6.89 14.28 -18.62
N GLN A 312 -7.29 13.32 -19.45
CA GLN A 312 -7.16 13.41 -20.92
C GLN A 312 -8.01 14.57 -21.46
N ALA A 313 -9.25 14.73 -20.99
CA ALA A 313 -10.11 15.84 -21.42
C ALA A 313 -9.49 17.22 -21.13
N PHE A 314 -8.81 17.37 -19.99
CA PHE A 314 -8.07 18.60 -19.69
C PHE A 314 -6.84 18.77 -20.60
N ALA A 315 -6.07 17.71 -20.81
CA ALA A 315 -4.91 17.72 -21.70
C ALA A 315 -5.29 18.09 -23.15
N ASP A 316 -6.44 17.60 -23.64
CA ASP A 316 -6.96 17.91 -24.97
C ASP A 316 -7.37 19.39 -25.09
N LEU A 317 -7.95 19.99 -24.04
CA LEU A 317 -8.27 21.42 -24.00
C LEU A 317 -7.00 22.29 -24.04
N LEU A 318 -5.94 21.88 -23.35
CA LEU A 318 -4.64 22.54 -23.45
C LEU A 318 -4.02 22.39 -24.86
N GLY A 319 -4.03 21.17 -25.41
CA GLY A 319 -3.43 20.87 -26.70
C GLY A 319 -4.14 21.53 -27.89
N SER A 320 -5.46 21.72 -27.80
CA SER A 320 -6.26 22.44 -28.80
C SER A 320 -6.17 23.97 -28.66
N GLY A 321 -5.61 24.48 -27.56
CA GLY A 321 -5.59 25.92 -27.25
C GLY A 321 -6.94 26.48 -26.77
N ALA A 322 -7.95 25.62 -26.56
CA ALA A 322 -9.23 26.03 -25.97
C ALA A 322 -9.11 26.48 -24.50
N LEU A 323 -7.98 26.14 -23.86
CA LEU A 323 -7.64 26.51 -22.50
C LEU A 323 -6.16 26.94 -22.43
N ASP A 324 -5.90 28.09 -21.80
CA ASP A 324 -4.56 28.52 -21.39
C ASP A 324 -4.57 28.76 -19.89
N ILE A 325 -3.55 28.26 -19.20
CA ILE A 325 -3.35 28.44 -17.75
C ILE A 325 -1.99 29.06 -17.43
N SER A 326 -1.32 29.66 -18.43
CA SER A 326 -0.02 30.30 -18.26
C SER A 326 -0.01 31.33 -17.13
N ASP A 327 -1.11 32.07 -16.96
CA ASP A 327 -1.32 33.09 -15.92
C ASP A 327 -1.50 32.53 -14.50
N LEU A 328 -1.86 31.24 -14.37
CA LEU A 328 -1.93 30.56 -13.08
C LEU A 328 -0.55 30.11 -12.58
N ILE A 329 0.46 30.04 -13.43
CA ILE A 329 1.82 29.63 -13.05
C ILE A 329 2.53 30.83 -12.44
N SER A 330 2.50 30.95 -11.11
CA SER A 330 3.12 32.08 -10.43
C SER A 330 4.62 31.89 -10.22
N HIS A 331 5.10 30.65 -10.05
CA HIS A 331 6.51 30.38 -9.82
C HIS A 331 6.98 29.10 -10.51
N LYS A 332 8.22 29.14 -11.00
CA LYS A 332 8.99 27.98 -11.44
C LYS A 332 10.30 27.96 -10.68
N PHE A 333 10.59 26.84 -10.04
CA PHE A 333 11.86 26.62 -9.33
C PHE A 333 12.61 25.48 -10.01
N PRO A 334 13.93 25.59 -10.25
CA PRO A 334 14.74 24.43 -10.56
C PRO A 334 14.55 23.35 -9.47
N PHE A 335 14.51 22.07 -9.83
CA PHE A 335 14.30 20.97 -8.88
C PHE A 335 15.32 20.99 -7.72
N ALA A 336 16.55 21.43 -7.98
CA ALA A 336 17.58 21.62 -6.95
C ALA A 336 17.15 22.61 -5.84
N GLU A 337 16.21 23.52 -6.13
CA GLU A 337 15.65 24.50 -5.21
C GLU A 337 14.29 24.08 -4.63
N ALA A 338 13.87 22.81 -4.77
CA ALA A 338 12.59 22.31 -4.23
C ALA A 338 12.42 22.63 -2.73
N LYS A 339 13.52 22.50 -1.98
CA LYS A 339 13.90 23.35 -0.83
C LYS A 339 12.96 24.54 -0.54
N ARG A 340 13.32 25.59 -1.26
CA ARG A 340 12.81 26.96 -1.21
C ARG A 340 11.37 27.03 -1.69
N ALA A 341 10.99 26.24 -2.70
CA ALA A 341 9.61 26.21 -3.19
C ALA A 341 8.62 25.81 -2.08
N PHE A 342 8.93 24.77 -1.31
CA PHE A 342 8.10 24.35 -0.18
C PHE A 342 8.19 25.27 1.04
N ASP A 343 9.36 25.86 1.33
CA ASP A 343 9.49 26.89 2.37
C ASP A 343 8.57 28.08 2.05
N LEU A 344 8.62 28.56 0.81
CA LEU A 344 7.73 29.61 0.30
C LEU A 344 6.28 29.21 0.54
N ILE A 345 5.83 28.00 0.14
CA ILE A 345 4.45 27.53 0.35
C ILE A 345 4.03 27.59 1.82
N VAL A 346 4.84 27.05 2.73
CA VAL A 346 4.51 26.95 4.17
C VAL A 346 4.51 28.31 4.86
N ASP A 347 5.45 29.19 4.52
CA ASP A 347 5.68 30.43 5.27
C ASP A 347 4.70 31.56 4.89
N GLY A 348 3.89 31.37 3.84
CA GLY A 348 2.76 32.26 3.55
C GLY A 348 3.14 33.66 3.02
N ALA A 349 4.42 33.95 2.79
CA ALA A 349 4.92 35.29 2.52
C ALA A 349 4.43 35.95 1.20
N GLU A 350 4.00 35.16 0.22
CA GLU A 350 3.63 35.64 -1.12
C GLU A 350 2.32 35.00 -1.61
N SER A 351 1.65 35.67 -2.57
CA SER A 351 0.47 35.14 -3.26
C SER A 351 0.87 33.97 -4.17
N LYS A 352 0.23 32.81 -3.99
CA LYS A 352 0.61 31.56 -4.65
C LYS A 352 -0.59 30.96 -5.36
N MET A 353 -0.45 30.70 -6.65
CA MET A 353 -1.47 30.03 -7.45
C MET A 353 -0.98 28.66 -7.90
N GLY A 354 -0.13 28.60 -8.93
CA GLY A 354 0.56 27.41 -9.40
C GLY A 354 2.07 27.52 -9.17
N VAL A 355 2.66 26.52 -8.51
CA VAL A 355 4.10 26.41 -8.27
C VAL A 355 4.62 25.15 -8.95
N LEU A 356 5.63 25.30 -9.80
CA LEU A 356 6.25 24.20 -10.55
C LEU A 356 7.69 23.97 -10.10
N LEU A 357 8.10 22.70 -10.14
CA LEU A 357 9.49 22.29 -10.17
C LEU A 357 9.89 21.95 -11.61
N GLU A 358 10.98 22.53 -12.07
CA GLU A 358 11.56 22.34 -13.40
C GLU A 358 12.79 21.44 -13.33
N TYR A 359 12.89 20.49 -14.27
CA TYR A 359 13.92 19.46 -14.29
C TYR A 359 14.84 19.62 -15.49
N ASP A 360 16.13 19.30 -15.30
CA ASP A 360 17.10 19.28 -16.39
C ASP A 360 16.88 18.08 -17.31
N THR A 361 16.21 18.35 -18.43
CA THR A 361 15.93 17.35 -19.48
C THR A 361 17.11 17.12 -20.43
N SER A 362 18.22 17.85 -20.27
CA SER A 362 19.45 17.62 -21.04
C SER A 362 20.36 16.55 -20.43
N LYS A 363 20.28 16.35 -19.11
CA LYS A 363 21.09 15.37 -18.35
C LYS A 363 20.93 13.95 -18.90
N GLU A 364 22.00 13.23 -19.15
CA GLU A 364 21.88 11.85 -19.62
C GLU A 364 21.32 10.93 -18.50
N ILE A 365 20.24 10.18 -18.79
CA ILE A 365 19.69 9.19 -17.86
C ILE A 365 20.21 7.81 -18.29
N LYS A 366 21.11 7.24 -17.49
CA LYS A 366 21.55 5.86 -17.66
C LYS A 366 20.51 4.92 -17.06
N LEU A 367 19.71 4.28 -17.91
CA LEU A 367 18.90 3.13 -17.50
C LEU A 367 19.88 1.98 -17.21
N GLU A 368 20.24 1.77 -15.95
CA GLU A 368 21.22 0.76 -15.59
C GLU A 368 20.68 -0.64 -15.91
N GLN A 369 21.21 -1.26 -16.95
CA GLN A 369 21.25 -2.73 -17.10
C GLN A 369 22.70 -3.18 -16.97
N LYS A 370 23.28 -3.06 -15.76
CA LYS A 370 24.48 -3.85 -15.48
C LYS A 370 24.01 -5.26 -15.18
N VAL A 371 24.16 -6.15 -16.15
CA VAL A 371 24.26 -7.59 -15.89
C VAL A 371 25.72 -7.83 -15.53
N ALA A 372 26.01 -8.14 -14.27
CA ALA A 372 27.36 -8.54 -13.90
C ALA A 372 27.77 -9.78 -14.73
N SER A 373 28.76 -9.61 -15.61
CA SER A 373 29.22 -10.65 -16.55
C SER A 373 30.18 -11.67 -15.93
N GLU A 374 30.34 -11.72 -14.61
CA GLU A 374 31.21 -12.71 -13.97
C GLU A 374 30.59 -13.33 -12.70
N LYS A 375 30.70 -14.67 -12.63
CA LYS A 375 30.38 -15.52 -11.47
C LYS A 375 31.43 -15.35 -10.36
N ALA A 376 31.62 -14.13 -9.86
CA ALA A 376 32.39 -13.91 -8.65
C ALA A 376 31.75 -14.71 -7.48
N PRO A 377 32.55 -15.28 -6.57
CA PRO A 377 32.05 -16.11 -5.48
C PRO A 377 31.14 -15.30 -4.54
N LEU A 378 30.12 -15.96 -3.99
CA LEU A 378 29.22 -15.36 -3.03
C LEU A 378 29.90 -15.14 -1.67
N GLN A 379 29.55 -14.03 -1.00
CA GLN A 379 30.02 -13.68 0.34
C GLN A 379 29.11 -14.35 1.38
N ALA A 380 29.57 -15.46 1.96
CA ALA A 380 28.77 -16.30 2.85
C ALA A 380 28.24 -15.58 4.12
N ASP A 381 28.91 -14.52 4.58
CA ASP A 381 28.62 -13.78 5.81
C ASP A 381 27.81 -12.48 5.59
N SER A 382 27.21 -12.33 4.42
CA SER A 382 26.35 -11.19 4.09
C SER A 382 24.99 -11.60 3.52
N VAL A 383 24.02 -10.69 3.65
CA VAL A 383 22.65 -10.89 3.18
C VAL A 383 22.13 -9.72 2.37
N SER A 384 21.35 -10.02 1.35
CA SER A 384 20.49 -9.06 0.67
C SER A 384 19.05 -9.14 1.21
N PHE A 385 18.27 -8.07 1.08
CA PHE A 385 16.85 -8.01 1.44
C PHE A 385 16.00 -7.59 0.24
N ILE A 386 14.97 -8.36 -0.06
CA ILE A 386 13.96 -8.05 -1.07
C ILE A 386 12.62 -7.88 -0.34
N GLY A 387 12.11 -6.65 -0.35
CA GLY A 387 10.96 -6.26 0.47
C GLY A 387 11.39 -5.83 1.88
N ALA A 388 11.29 -4.54 2.15
CA ALA A 388 11.53 -3.94 3.47
C ALA A 388 10.27 -3.26 3.99
N GLY A 389 9.14 -3.98 3.91
CA GLY A 389 7.84 -3.51 4.38
C GLY A 389 7.78 -3.40 5.91
N SER A 390 6.58 -3.13 6.42
CA SER A 390 6.34 -2.96 7.86
C SER A 390 6.78 -4.18 8.67
N PHE A 391 6.55 -5.40 8.18
CA PHE A 391 6.95 -6.62 8.90
C PHE A 391 8.48 -6.72 9.00
N ALA A 392 9.19 -6.65 7.88
CA ALA A 392 10.65 -6.70 7.85
C ALA A 392 11.29 -5.60 8.70
N GLY A 393 10.80 -4.35 8.59
CA GLY A 393 11.31 -3.21 9.35
C GLY A 393 11.06 -3.29 10.86
N ASN A 394 10.03 -4.03 11.30
CA ASN A 394 9.70 -4.15 12.72
C ASN A 394 10.22 -5.43 13.38
N PHE A 395 10.36 -6.54 12.63
CA PHE A 395 10.65 -7.86 13.22
C PHE A 395 11.90 -8.54 12.66
N LEU A 396 12.31 -8.28 11.41
CA LEU A 396 13.47 -8.96 10.81
C LEU A 396 14.73 -8.12 10.93
N LEU A 397 14.74 -6.95 10.28
CA LEU A 397 15.89 -6.05 10.20
C LEU A 397 16.42 -5.62 11.59
N PRO A 398 15.57 -5.23 12.58
CA PRO A 398 16.07 -4.87 13.90
C PRO A 398 16.77 -6.03 14.63
N ASN A 399 16.29 -7.26 14.45
CA ASN A 399 16.82 -8.44 15.13
C ASN A 399 18.09 -8.99 14.45
N LEU A 400 18.30 -8.69 13.16
CA LEU A 400 19.51 -9.04 12.40
C LEU A 400 20.62 -7.97 12.48
N LYS A 401 20.28 -6.72 12.79
CA LYS A 401 21.24 -5.60 12.82
C LYS A 401 22.42 -5.92 13.75
N GLY A 402 23.64 -5.80 13.23
CA GLY A 402 24.88 -6.10 13.95
C GLY A 402 25.21 -7.60 14.06
N ARG A 403 24.29 -8.49 13.66
CA ARG A 403 24.51 -9.95 13.67
C ARG A 403 24.97 -10.49 12.33
N ILE A 404 24.71 -9.81 11.22
CA ILE A 404 25.15 -10.21 9.88
C ILE A 404 25.37 -8.96 9.02
N LYS A 405 26.24 -9.04 8.00
CA LYS A 405 26.48 -7.90 7.11
C LYS A 405 25.30 -7.73 6.17
N PHE A 406 24.80 -6.50 6.06
CA PHE A 406 23.73 -6.12 5.15
C PHE A 406 24.33 -5.60 3.84
N SER A 407 24.27 -6.41 2.78
CA SER A 407 24.87 -6.08 1.47
C SER A 407 23.96 -5.15 0.69
N ALA A 408 22.76 -5.62 0.33
CA ALA A 408 21.86 -4.90 -0.57
C ALA A 408 20.41 -4.93 -0.12
N VAL A 409 19.65 -3.90 -0.48
CA VAL A 409 18.18 -3.89 -0.32
C VAL A 409 17.47 -3.48 -1.61
N ALA A 410 16.38 -4.17 -1.94
CA ALA A 410 15.46 -3.81 -3.02
C ALA A 410 14.03 -3.76 -2.49
N THR A 411 13.25 -2.78 -2.94
CA THR A 411 11.82 -2.69 -2.65
C THR A 411 11.09 -2.16 -3.88
N LYS A 412 9.78 -2.39 -4.00
CA LYS A 412 8.96 -1.86 -5.13
C LYS A 412 9.08 -0.33 -5.29
N ARG A 413 9.44 0.40 -4.24
CA ARG A 413 9.51 1.87 -4.25
C ARG A 413 10.94 2.34 -3.97
N PRO A 414 11.63 3.02 -4.90
CA PRO A 414 13.04 3.41 -4.72
C PRO A 414 13.34 4.17 -3.42
N HIS A 415 12.47 5.09 -3.00
CA HIS A 415 12.62 5.83 -1.73
C HIS A 415 12.58 4.92 -0.49
N SER A 416 11.81 3.82 -0.54
CA SER A 416 11.72 2.87 0.56
C SER A 416 13.01 2.05 0.68
N ALA A 417 13.64 1.70 -0.46
CA ALA A 417 14.93 1.02 -0.49
C ALA A 417 16.04 1.93 0.09
N GLU A 418 16.13 3.18 -0.37
CA GLU A 418 17.14 4.14 0.12
C GLU A 418 16.96 4.45 1.62
N ASN A 419 15.72 4.64 2.08
CA ASN A 419 15.45 4.84 3.51
C ASN A 419 15.90 3.64 4.35
N THR A 420 15.63 2.43 3.87
CA THR A 420 16.06 1.20 4.54
C THR A 420 17.57 1.08 4.56
N LYS A 421 18.21 1.37 3.42
CA LYS A 421 19.67 1.38 3.28
C LYS A 421 20.31 2.27 4.32
N ARG A 422 19.87 3.53 4.44
CA ARG A 422 20.41 4.49 5.42
C ARG A 422 20.17 4.04 6.87
N LYS A 423 18.95 3.61 7.19
CA LYS A 423 18.56 3.24 8.57
C LYS A 423 19.32 2.03 9.11
N TYR A 424 19.59 1.06 8.25
CA TYR A 424 20.24 -0.20 8.64
C TYR A 424 21.68 -0.33 8.13
N ALA A 425 22.20 0.69 7.45
CA ALA A 425 23.54 0.72 6.87
C ALA A 425 23.81 -0.43 5.89
N PHE A 426 22.90 -0.63 4.92
CA PHE A 426 23.19 -1.50 3.77
C PHE A 426 24.24 -0.84 2.86
N ASP A 427 25.11 -1.64 2.25
CA ASP A 427 26.14 -1.14 1.32
C ASP A 427 25.47 -0.50 0.08
N GLN A 428 24.41 -1.11 -0.44
CA GLN A 428 23.75 -0.69 -1.69
C GLN A 428 22.22 -0.84 -1.66
N ALA A 429 21.55 -0.08 -2.54
CA ALA A 429 20.12 -0.18 -2.80
C ALA A 429 19.89 -0.38 -4.29
N PHE A 430 18.97 -1.27 -4.66
CA PHE A 430 18.62 -1.57 -6.04
C PHE A 430 17.21 -1.09 -6.38
N ALA A 431 16.98 -0.84 -7.68
CA ALA A 431 15.70 -0.41 -8.21
C ALA A 431 14.62 -1.50 -8.12
N ASP A 432 15.00 -2.75 -8.33
CA ASP A 432 14.11 -3.90 -8.26
C ASP A 432 14.82 -5.15 -7.70
N ALA A 433 14.02 -6.21 -7.52
CA ALA A 433 14.47 -7.47 -6.99
C ALA A 433 15.39 -8.26 -7.94
N ASP A 434 15.16 -8.18 -9.25
CA ASP A 434 15.90 -8.96 -10.24
C ASP A 434 17.32 -8.42 -10.40
N ALA A 435 17.47 -7.10 -10.46
CA ALA A 435 18.75 -6.41 -10.45
C ALA A 435 19.55 -6.76 -9.18
N LEU A 436 18.90 -6.83 -8.01
CA LEU A 436 19.56 -7.23 -6.77
C LEU A 436 20.00 -8.70 -6.82
N ILE A 437 19.13 -9.62 -7.24
CA ILE A 437 19.45 -11.06 -7.30
C ILE A 437 20.64 -11.32 -8.24
N GLN A 438 20.71 -10.62 -9.36
CA GLN A 438 21.75 -10.80 -10.38
C GLN A 438 23.09 -10.15 -9.99
N ASN A 439 23.06 -8.97 -9.37
CA ASN A 439 24.26 -8.15 -9.20
C ASN A 439 24.84 -8.17 -7.79
N ASP A 440 24.03 -8.39 -6.76
CA ASP A 440 24.52 -8.46 -5.38
C ASP A 440 25.17 -9.82 -5.09
N LYS A 441 26.32 -9.82 -4.42
CA LYS A 441 27.11 -11.03 -4.15
C LYS A 441 26.90 -11.60 -2.75
N ALA A 442 25.86 -11.21 -2.01
CA ALA A 442 25.56 -11.83 -0.73
C ALA A 442 25.22 -13.32 -0.86
N GLY A 443 25.69 -14.11 0.11
CA GLY A 443 25.44 -15.55 0.18
C GLY A 443 24.02 -15.90 0.63
N GLY A 444 23.37 -15.02 1.39
CA GLY A 444 21.96 -15.16 1.78
C GLY A 444 21.07 -14.08 1.16
N VAL A 445 19.77 -14.39 1.00
CA VAL A 445 18.75 -13.41 0.66
C VAL A 445 17.50 -13.61 1.52
N PHE A 446 16.94 -12.50 1.99
CA PHE A 446 15.67 -12.45 2.69
C PHE A 446 14.59 -11.91 1.76
N ILE A 447 13.49 -12.66 1.61
CA ILE A 447 12.34 -12.28 0.80
C ILE A 447 11.17 -12.01 1.76
N ALA A 448 10.77 -10.74 1.88
CA ALA A 448 9.66 -10.28 2.73
C ALA A 448 8.71 -9.36 1.94
N THR A 449 8.30 -9.85 0.77
CA THR A 449 7.40 -9.17 -0.17
C THR A 449 5.94 -9.59 0.06
N ARG A 450 5.04 -9.28 -0.89
CA ARG A 450 3.72 -9.92 -0.94
C ARG A 450 3.87 -11.38 -1.41
N HIS A 451 2.86 -12.20 -1.14
CA HIS A 451 2.97 -13.66 -1.25
C HIS A 451 3.16 -14.14 -2.69
N ASP A 452 2.57 -13.44 -3.65
CA ASP A 452 2.64 -13.72 -5.10
C ASP A 452 4.05 -13.75 -5.66
N THR A 453 4.96 -12.95 -5.11
CA THR A 453 6.34 -12.91 -5.60
C THR A 453 7.27 -13.88 -4.88
N HIS A 454 6.84 -14.57 -3.82
CA HIS A 454 7.70 -15.43 -3.00
C HIS A 454 8.32 -16.57 -3.81
N ALA A 455 7.50 -17.30 -4.58
CA ALA A 455 7.96 -18.44 -5.37
C ALA A 455 8.98 -18.01 -6.43
N SER A 456 8.63 -17.02 -7.25
CA SER A 456 9.50 -16.56 -8.34
C SER A 456 10.85 -16.02 -7.82
N LEU A 457 10.83 -15.25 -6.72
CA LEU A 457 12.05 -14.68 -6.15
C LEU A 457 12.90 -15.74 -5.47
N THR A 458 12.28 -16.73 -4.82
CA THR A 458 12.96 -17.88 -4.24
C THR A 458 13.67 -18.68 -5.33
N LEU A 459 12.96 -19.03 -6.40
CA LEU A 459 13.52 -19.76 -7.55
C LEU A 459 14.68 -19.02 -8.20
N LYS A 460 14.52 -17.72 -8.50
CA LYS A 460 15.58 -16.89 -9.08
C LYS A 460 16.81 -16.83 -8.18
N SER A 461 16.62 -16.72 -6.86
CA SER A 461 17.70 -16.64 -5.88
C SER A 461 18.44 -17.97 -5.73
N LEU A 462 17.73 -19.09 -5.61
CA LEU A 462 18.32 -20.42 -5.51
C LEU A 462 19.12 -20.78 -6.78
N LYS A 463 18.63 -20.39 -7.97
CA LYS A 463 19.36 -20.55 -9.24
C LYS A 463 20.68 -19.78 -9.30
N GLN A 464 20.81 -18.70 -8.52
CA GLN A 464 22.08 -17.98 -8.33
C GLN A 464 22.96 -18.58 -7.23
N GLY A 465 22.56 -19.69 -6.61
CA GLY A 465 23.28 -20.36 -5.53
C GLY A 465 23.14 -19.66 -4.17
N LYS A 466 22.23 -18.69 -4.02
CA LYS A 466 21.98 -18.01 -2.75
C LYS A 466 21.15 -18.89 -1.82
N ARG A 467 21.37 -18.77 -0.52
CA ARG A 467 20.54 -19.38 0.53
C ARG A 467 19.37 -18.46 0.82
N VAL A 468 18.15 -19.00 0.87
CA VAL A 468 16.93 -18.19 0.86
C VAL A 468 16.20 -18.30 2.19
N PHE A 469 16.03 -17.18 2.87
CA PHE A 469 14.99 -17.02 3.87
C PHE A 469 13.79 -16.32 3.21
N VAL A 470 12.60 -16.90 3.29
CA VAL A 470 11.38 -16.33 2.74
C VAL A 470 10.31 -16.23 3.82
N GLU A 471 9.66 -15.09 3.92
CA GLU A 471 8.49 -14.95 4.78
C GLU A 471 7.37 -15.87 4.30
N LYS A 472 6.48 -16.26 5.22
CA LYS A 472 5.40 -17.17 4.86
C LYS A 472 4.34 -16.49 3.98
N PRO A 473 3.68 -17.25 3.08
CA PRO A 473 3.94 -18.65 2.73
C PRO A 473 5.12 -18.80 1.77
N LEU A 474 5.65 -20.02 1.60
CA LEU A 474 6.70 -20.28 0.59
C LEU A 474 6.23 -19.96 -0.84
N CYS A 475 5.00 -20.34 -1.17
CA CYS A 475 4.39 -20.23 -2.49
C CYS A 475 2.85 -20.30 -2.39
N LEU A 476 2.15 -19.94 -3.47
CA LEU A 476 0.67 -19.94 -3.53
C LEU A 476 0.10 -21.18 -4.23
N HIS A 477 0.92 -21.82 -5.09
CA HIS A 477 0.52 -22.94 -5.91
C HIS A 477 1.37 -24.21 -5.65
N PRO A 478 0.76 -25.41 -5.68
CA PRO A 478 1.48 -26.67 -5.50
C PRO A 478 2.59 -26.91 -6.55
N GLN A 479 2.40 -26.44 -7.79
CA GLN A 479 3.39 -26.55 -8.86
C GLN A 479 4.67 -25.78 -8.51
N GLU A 480 4.54 -24.58 -7.95
CA GLU A 480 5.67 -23.76 -7.48
C GLU A 480 6.46 -24.48 -6.37
N LEU A 481 5.79 -25.20 -5.47
CA LEU A 481 6.46 -26.00 -4.45
C LEU A 481 7.34 -27.11 -5.08
N THR A 482 6.88 -27.72 -6.17
CA THR A 482 7.64 -28.74 -6.92
C THR A 482 8.90 -28.13 -7.51
N GLU A 483 8.76 -27.01 -8.22
CA GLU A 483 9.89 -26.31 -8.83
C GLU A 483 10.92 -25.88 -7.78
N ILE A 484 10.46 -25.37 -6.62
CA ILE A 484 11.35 -24.97 -5.53
C ILE A 484 12.10 -26.18 -4.96
N LYS A 485 11.41 -27.31 -4.75
CA LYS A 485 12.03 -28.57 -4.28
C LYS A 485 13.14 -29.02 -5.22
N GLU A 486 12.85 -29.04 -6.53
CA GLU A 486 13.80 -29.48 -7.56
C GLU A 486 15.03 -28.58 -7.59
N VAL A 487 14.84 -27.26 -7.64
CA VAL A 487 15.95 -26.31 -7.68
C VAL A 487 16.76 -26.35 -6.39
N ALA A 488 16.12 -26.37 -5.22
CA ALA A 488 16.81 -26.42 -3.93
C ALA A 488 17.64 -27.70 -3.76
N ARG A 489 17.17 -28.84 -4.28
CA ARG A 489 17.88 -30.12 -4.22
C ARG A 489 18.96 -30.28 -5.28
N SER A 490 18.87 -29.54 -6.39
CA SER A 490 19.87 -29.59 -7.47
C SER A 490 21.25 -29.09 -7.06
N ASN A 491 21.35 -28.35 -5.95
CA ASN A 491 22.60 -27.79 -5.45
C ASN A 491 22.73 -28.03 -3.94
N SER A 492 23.76 -28.78 -3.54
CA SER A 492 24.02 -29.12 -2.12
C SER A 492 24.34 -27.92 -1.23
N HIS A 493 24.67 -26.76 -1.80
CA HIS A 493 24.93 -25.52 -1.08
C HIS A 493 23.68 -24.64 -0.96
N SER A 494 22.60 -24.96 -1.70
CA SER A 494 21.34 -24.27 -1.61
C SER A 494 20.58 -24.70 -0.36
N ASP A 495 19.88 -23.74 0.23
CA ASP A 495 19.07 -23.96 1.43
C ASP A 495 17.90 -22.97 1.39
N VAL A 496 16.73 -23.41 1.85
CA VAL A 496 15.52 -22.59 1.90
C VAL A 496 14.81 -22.78 3.23
N MET A 497 14.51 -21.65 3.89
CA MET A 497 13.73 -21.62 5.12
C MET A 497 12.58 -20.65 4.99
N VAL A 498 11.42 -21.06 5.50
CA VAL A 498 10.27 -20.17 5.70
C VAL A 498 10.31 -19.59 7.10
N GLY A 499 9.90 -18.33 7.26
CA GLY A 499 9.83 -17.61 8.54
C GLY A 499 8.80 -18.15 9.54
N PHE A 500 8.85 -19.44 9.89
CA PHE A 500 7.98 -20.08 10.87
C PHE A 500 8.46 -19.82 12.31
N ASN A 501 8.41 -18.56 12.69
CA ASN A 501 9.01 -18.05 13.92
C ASN A 501 8.52 -18.72 15.23
N ARG A 502 7.28 -19.25 15.26
CA ARG A 502 6.65 -19.82 16.47
C ARG A 502 7.44 -20.97 17.08
N ARG A 503 8.16 -21.76 16.28
CA ARG A 503 9.04 -22.84 16.75
C ARG A 503 10.14 -22.34 17.69
N PHE A 504 10.54 -21.09 17.51
CA PHE A 504 11.64 -20.46 18.24
C PHE A 504 11.18 -19.66 19.46
N ALA A 505 9.88 -19.62 19.74
CA ALA A 505 9.38 -18.96 20.93
C ALA A 505 9.93 -19.66 22.20
N PRO A 506 10.44 -18.92 23.20
CA PRO A 506 11.03 -19.53 24.40
C PRO A 506 10.11 -20.53 25.10
N SER A 507 8.81 -20.25 25.15
CA SER A 507 7.79 -21.15 25.72
C SER A 507 7.64 -22.46 24.93
N VAL A 508 7.73 -22.39 23.60
CA VAL A 508 7.64 -23.55 22.71
C VAL A 508 8.91 -24.39 22.78
N ILE A 509 10.09 -23.75 22.85
CA ILE A 509 11.37 -24.45 23.05
C ILE A 509 11.38 -25.16 24.41
N GLU A 510 10.94 -24.50 25.49
CA GLU A 510 10.85 -25.12 26.83
C GLU A 510 9.86 -26.29 26.83
N LEU A 511 8.70 -26.12 26.18
CA LEU A 511 7.71 -27.18 26.01
C LEU A 511 8.30 -28.38 25.27
N LYS A 512 8.92 -28.16 24.11
CA LYS A 512 9.46 -29.24 23.27
C LYS A 512 10.49 -30.10 24.01
N LYS A 513 11.31 -29.50 24.88
CA LYS A 513 12.28 -30.22 25.74
C LYS A 513 11.62 -31.12 26.79
N LYS A 514 10.37 -30.86 27.16
CA LYS A 514 9.61 -31.59 28.19
C LYS A 514 8.66 -32.64 27.62
N LEU A 515 8.33 -32.56 26.33
CA LEU A 515 7.47 -33.53 25.67
C LEU A 515 8.21 -34.87 25.50
N SER A 516 7.49 -35.97 25.72
CA SER A 516 8.01 -37.31 25.41
C SER A 516 8.18 -37.49 23.91
N LEU A 517 9.31 -38.11 23.52
CA LEU A 517 9.55 -38.52 22.14
C LEU A 517 8.79 -39.81 21.78
N GLU A 518 8.49 -40.65 22.78
CA GLU A 518 7.91 -41.99 22.57
C GLU A 518 6.38 -42.01 22.64
N LEU A 519 5.76 -41.04 23.32
CA LEU A 519 4.32 -41.01 23.51
C LEU A 519 3.63 -40.09 22.50
N PRO A 520 2.49 -40.50 21.92
CA PRO A 520 1.64 -39.62 21.13
C PRO A 520 1.21 -38.38 21.91
N LYS A 521 0.95 -37.30 21.17
CA LYS A 521 0.55 -36.01 21.72
C LYS A 521 -0.84 -35.63 21.19
N VAL A 522 -1.64 -35.03 22.05
CA VAL A 522 -2.88 -34.34 21.65
C VAL A 522 -2.60 -32.85 21.71
N ILE A 523 -2.74 -32.17 20.58
CA ILE A 523 -2.48 -30.74 20.43
C ILE A 523 -3.80 -30.02 20.14
N GLN A 524 -4.13 -28.98 20.90
CA GLN A 524 -5.24 -28.09 20.58
C GLN A 524 -4.70 -26.69 20.34
N TYR A 525 -5.10 -26.07 19.24
CA TYR A 525 -4.64 -24.73 18.88
C TYR A 525 -5.83 -23.88 18.43
N ARG A 526 -6.18 -22.87 19.21
CA ARG A 526 -7.17 -21.86 18.85
C ARG A 526 -6.48 -20.56 18.44
N VAL A 527 -6.88 -20.02 17.30
CA VAL A 527 -6.41 -18.75 16.74
C VAL A 527 -7.59 -17.83 16.49
N ASN A 528 -7.62 -16.71 17.21
CA ASN A 528 -8.54 -15.59 17.01
C ASN A 528 -7.87 -14.53 16.14
N ALA A 529 -7.86 -14.77 14.84
CA ALA A 529 -7.13 -13.98 13.87
C ALA A 529 -7.83 -12.63 13.55
N GLY A 530 -9.13 -12.53 13.84
CA GLY A 530 -9.94 -11.32 13.72
C GLY A 530 -10.34 -10.96 12.29
N PHE A 531 -11.34 -10.10 12.14
CA PHE A 531 -11.94 -9.79 10.83
C PHE A 531 -11.03 -8.94 9.95
N GLN A 532 -11.05 -9.26 8.65
CA GLN A 532 -10.42 -8.48 7.59
C GLN A 532 -11.46 -8.19 6.50
N THR A 533 -11.40 -6.98 5.93
CA THR A 533 -12.31 -6.55 4.86
C THR A 533 -12.08 -7.33 3.56
N ASP A 534 -13.13 -7.48 2.74
CA ASP A 534 -13.09 -8.26 1.50
C ASP A 534 -12.12 -7.66 0.45
N ASP A 535 -11.94 -6.34 0.46
CA ASP A 535 -11.03 -5.59 -0.42
C ASP A 535 -9.55 -5.67 0.00
N HIS A 536 -9.24 -6.34 1.11
CA HIS A 536 -7.87 -6.47 1.56
C HIS A 536 -7.07 -7.42 0.66
N TRP A 537 -5.84 -7.03 0.31
CA TRP A 537 -4.97 -7.77 -0.61
C TRP A 537 -4.76 -9.26 -0.28
N VAL A 538 -4.93 -9.66 0.99
CA VAL A 538 -4.81 -11.06 1.42
C VAL A 538 -5.89 -11.95 0.79
N HIS A 539 -7.05 -11.38 0.46
CA HIS A 539 -8.17 -12.06 -0.20
C HIS A 539 -8.09 -12.00 -1.72
N ASP A 540 -7.19 -11.20 -2.29
CA ASP A 540 -6.89 -11.27 -3.72
C ASP A 540 -6.28 -12.66 -4.02
N PRO A 541 -6.92 -13.50 -4.85
CA PRO A 541 -6.42 -14.84 -5.13
C PRO A 541 -5.04 -14.86 -5.79
N GLU A 542 -4.70 -13.83 -6.56
CA GLU A 542 -3.43 -13.71 -7.26
C GLU A 542 -2.32 -13.16 -6.36
N VAL A 543 -2.65 -12.26 -5.42
CA VAL A 543 -1.66 -11.56 -4.59
C VAL A 543 -1.50 -12.21 -3.20
N GLY A 544 -2.61 -12.52 -2.54
CA GLY A 544 -2.66 -12.95 -1.15
C GLY A 544 -2.87 -14.44 -0.96
N GLY A 545 -3.69 -15.06 -1.82
CA GLY A 545 -4.01 -16.49 -1.78
C GLY A 545 -4.82 -16.95 -0.56
N GLY A 546 -5.37 -16.02 0.22
CA GLY A 546 -6.19 -16.28 1.41
C GLY A 546 -5.38 -16.53 2.68
N ARG A 547 -6.08 -16.50 3.82
CA ARG A 547 -5.44 -16.58 5.14
C ARG A 547 -4.96 -17.96 5.54
N ILE A 548 -5.48 -19.01 4.90
CA ILE A 548 -4.99 -20.37 5.11
C ILE A 548 -3.50 -20.45 4.73
N LEU A 549 -3.16 -20.02 3.52
CA LEU A 549 -1.78 -19.96 3.06
C LEU A 549 -1.02 -18.83 3.78
N GLY A 550 -1.64 -17.66 3.89
CA GLY A 550 -0.97 -16.46 4.37
C GLY A 550 -0.71 -16.41 5.88
N GLU A 551 -1.44 -17.15 6.71
CA GLU A 551 -1.30 -17.08 8.17
C GLU A 551 -1.44 -18.46 8.82
N ALA A 552 -2.43 -19.26 8.43
CA ALA A 552 -2.68 -20.55 9.08
C ALA A 552 -1.54 -21.56 8.92
N CYS A 553 -0.73 -21.42 7.86
CA CYS A 553 0.50 -22.17 7.65
C CYS A 553 1.43 -22.14 8.88
N HIS A 554 1.49 -21.02 9.63
CA HIS A 554 2.28 -20.94 10.87
C HIS A 554 1.81 -21.93 11.93
N PHE A 555 0.51 -22.16 12.00
CA PHE A 555 -0.10 -22.98 13.04
C PHE A 555 -0.06 -24.46 12.67
N VAL A 556 -0.24 -24.76 11.39
CA VAL A 556 0.05 -26.08 10.81
C VAL A 556 1.49 -26.48 11.11
N ASP A 557 2.43 -25.57 10.82
CA ASP A 557 3.84 -25.77 11.07
C ASP A 557 4.16 -25.98 12.57
N LEU A 558 3.57 -25.19 13.46
CA LEU A 558 3.78 -25.35 14.90
C LEU A 558 3.21 -26.69 15.42
N CYS A 559 2.03 -27.10 14.96
CA CYS A 559 1.46 -28.41 15.29
C CYS A 559 2.40 -29.54 14.84
N TYR A 560 2.94 -29.44 13.62
CA TYR A 560 3.93 -30.39 13.12
C TYR A 560 5.21 -30.42 13.98
N PHE A 561 5.75 -29.25 14.32
CA PHE A 561 6.93 -29.15 15.19
C PHE A 561 6.68 -29.77 16.56
N LEU A 562 5.52 -29.53 17.18
CA LEU A 562 5.17 -30.06 18.51
C LEU A 562 4.98 -31.58 18.46
N ALA A 563 4.26 -32.10 17.46
CA ALA A 563 4.08 -33.53 17.23
C ALA A 563 5.44 -34.24 17.10
N GLY A 564 6.35 -33.68 16.30
CA GLY A 564 7.68 -34.25 16.06
C GLY A 564 7.67 -35.44 15.09
N ALA A 565 6.58 -35.65 14.36
CA ALA A 565 6.40 -36.67 13.34
C ALA A 565 5.63 -36.08 12.15
N LYS A 566 5.81 -36.63 10.94
CA LYS A 566 5.15 -36.11 9.73
C LYS A 566 3.63 -36.21 9.85
N ALA A 567 2.92 -35.17 9.43
CA ALA A 567 1.48 -35.24 9.25
C ALA A 567 1.14 -36.20 8.10
N VAL A 568 0.21 -37.11 8.33
CA VAL A 568 -0.22 -38.14 7.35
C VAL A 568 -1.58 -37.81 6.75
N SER A 569 -2.45 -37.09 7.46
CA SER A 569 -3.73 -36.63 6.92
C SER A 569 -4.23 -35.34 7.58
N VAL A 570 -5.13 -34.65 6.88
CA VAL A 570 -5.84 -33.47 7.36
C VAL A 570 -7.31 -33.50 6.94
N SER A 571 -8.20 -33.06 7.83
CA SER A 571 -9.61 -32.78 7.52
C SER A 571 -9.98 -31.41 8.07
N ALA A 572 -10.68 -30.56 7.32
CA ALA A 572 -10.97 -29.19 7.72
C ALA A 572 -12.34 -28.72 7.19
N VAL A 573 -13.19 -28.26 8.11
CA VAL A 573 -14.54 -27.79 7.81
C VAL A 573 -14.58 -26.26 7.94
N PRO A 574 -14.96 -25.53 6.90
CA PRO A 574 -15.15 -24.08 6.98
C PRO A 574 -16.45 -23.72 7.70
N MET A 575 -16.50 -22.49 8.23
CA MET A 575 -17.74 -21.87 8.66
C MET A 575 -18.53 -21.41 7.42
N THR A 576 -19.67 -22.04 7.15
CA THR A 576 -20.47 -21.84 5.92
C THR A 576 -21.17 -20.48 5.83
N ALA A 577 -21.24 -19.72 6.92
CA ALA A 577 -21.85 -18.40 6.97
C ALA A 577 -20.92 -17.26 6.50
N GLU A 578 -19.63 -17.54 6.26
CA GLU A 578 -18.70 -16.56 5.71
C GLU A 578 -18.58 -16.68 4.19
N PRO A 579 -18.38 -15.56 3.46
CA PRO A 579 -18.15 -15.57 2.03
C PRO A 579 -16.86 -16.34 1.68
N GLN A 580 -16.68 -16.59 0.37
CA GLN A 580 -15.72 -17.48 -0.33
C GLN A 580 -14.25 -17.55 0.17
N ASN A 581 -13.82 -16.70 1.11
CA ASN A 581 -12.45 -16.58 1.59
C ASN A 581 -12.04 -17.67 2.62
N PHE A 582 -13.02 -18.38 3.22
CA PHE A 582 -12.80 -19.46 4.19
C PHE A 582 -11.93 -19.05 5.40
N ASP A 583 -12.21 -17.87 5.92
CA ASP A 583 -11.44 -17.17 6.94
C ASP A 583 -11.70 -17.68 8.37
N SER A 584 -12.68 -18.57 8.53
CA SER A 584 -12.98 -19.29 9.76
C SER A 584 -13.17 -20.78 9.46
N PHE A 585 -12.43 -21.65 10.16
CA PHE A 585 -12.52 -23.11 9.98
C PHE A 585 -12.05 -23.88 11.22
N THR A 586 -12.45 -25.15 11.28
CA THR A 586 -11.91 -26.13 12.23
C THR A 586 -11.22 -27.25 11.48
N ALA A 587 -10.01 -27.62 11.86
CA ALA A 587 -9.21 -28.66 11.21
C ALA A 587 -8.69 -29.70 12.22
N ASN A 588 -8.56 -30.94 11.76
CA ASN A 588 -7.91 -32.03 12.49
C ASN A 588 -6.77 -32.59 11.65
N LEU A 589 -5.58 -32.72 12.25
CA LEU A 589 -4.39 -33.30 11.65
C LEU A 589 -4.02 -34.59 12.39
N ALA A 590 -3.63 -35.63 11.65
CA ALA A 590 -3.06 -36.85 12.21
C ALA A 590 -1.58 -36.97 11.81
N PHE A 591 -0.76 -37.49 12.71
CA PHE A 591 0.69 -37.62 12.53
C PHE A 591 1.13 -39.09 12.56
N ALA A 592 2.27 -39.39 11.94
CA ALA A 592 2.79 -40.75 11.78
C ALA A 592 3.11 -41.47 13.10
N ASP A 593 3.39 -40.74 14.18
CA ASP A 593 3.61 -41.29 15.53
C ASP A 593 2.30 -41.55 16.30
N GLY A 594 1.14 -41.35 15.66
CA GLY A 594 -0.18 -41.45 16.28
C GLY A 594 -0.61 -40.18 17.04
N SER A 595 0.21 -39.12 17.05
CA SER A 595 -0.22 -37.82 17.56
C SER A 595 -1.37 -37.25 16.73
N VAL A 596 -2.16 -36.37 17.35
CA VAL A 596 -3.27 -35.65 16.70
C VAL A 596 -3.25 -34.18 17.09
N ALA A 597 -3.70 -33.31 16.18
CA ALA A 597 -3.90 -31.90 16.45
C ALA A 597 -5.27 -31.43 16.00
N SER A 598 -5.92 -30.57 16.79
CA SER A 598 -7.10 -29.81 16.40
C SER A 598 -6.76 -28.32 16.32
N LEU A 599 -6.97 -27.72 15.16
CA LEU A 599 -6.72 -26.31 14.86
C LEU A 599 -8.06 -25.61 14.61
N VAL A 600 -8.37 -24.61 15.43
CA VAL A 600 -9.54 -23.75 15.29
C VAL A 600 -9.06 -22.36 14.89
N TYR A 601 -9.40 -21.93 13.68
CA TYR A 601 -9.01 -20.62 13.14
C TYR A 601 -10.25 -19.75 12.97
N LEU A 602 -10.25 -18.55 13.55
CA LEU A 602 -11.42 -17.68 13.67
C LEU A 602 -11.11 -16.26 13.18
N SER A 603 -11.86 -15.77 12.19
CA SER A 603 -11.88 -14.35 11.79
C SER A 603 -13.00 -13.58 12.50
N ASN A 604 -14.05 -14.25 12.98
CA ASN A 604 -15.23 -13.64 13.59
C ASN A 604 -15.11 -13.38 15.11
N GLY A 605 -13.99 -13.71 15.75
CA GLY A 605 -13.83 -13.59 17.19
C GLY A 605 -13.61 -12.15 17.68
N ASN A 606 -14.02 -11.88 18.92
CA ASN A 606 -13.86 -10.56 19.54
C ASN A 606 -12.37 -10.27 19.81
N LYS A 607 -11.90 -9.06 19.45
CA LYS A 607 -10.50 -8.62 19.62
C LYS A 607 -10.04 -8.56 21.09
N ALA A 608 -10.94 -8.61 22.07
CA ALA A 608 -10.61 -8.71 23.48
C ALA A 608 -10.09 -10.10 23.89
N MET A 609 -10.41 -11.15 23.13
CA MET A 609 -9.86 -12.48 23.39
C MET A 609 -8.40 -12.57 22.95
N PRO A 610 -7.52 -13.26 23.72
CA PRO A 610 -6.15 -13.53 23.29
C PRO A 610 -6.10 -14.20 21.92
N LYS A 611 -5.14 -13.75 21.10
CA LYS A 611 -5.01 -14.17 19.69
C LYS A 611 -4.76 -15.67 19.57
N GLU A 612 -3.86 -16.22 20.37
CA GLU A 612 -3.38 -17.61 20.23
C GLU A 612 -3.54 -18.34 21.58
N HIS A 613 -4.05 -19.56 21.54
CA HIS A 613 -4.13 -20.45 22.72
C HIS A 613 -3.74 -21.85 22.28
N ILE A 614 -2.71 -22.42 22.92
CA ILE A 614 -2.16 -23.73 22.59
C ILE A 614 -2.26 -24.61 23.83
N GLU A 615 -2.75 -25.83 23.68
CA GLU A 615 -2.71 -26.87 24.68
C GLU A 615 -2.03 -28.12 24.10
N VAL A 616 -1.12 -28.73 24.86
CA VAL A 616 -0.48 -30.00 24.47
C VAL A 616 -0.52 -30.97 25.64
N SER A 617 -1.02 -32.18 25.40
CA SER A 617 -1.13 -33.26 26.39
C SER A 617 -0.45 -34.53 25.92
N THR A 618 0.34 -35.16 26.80
CA THR A 618 0.95 -36.47 26.58
C THR A 618 1.32 -37.13 27.90
N GLY A 619 1.06 -38.43 28.08
CA GLY A 619 1.57 -39.21 29.24
C GLY A 619 1.23 -38.66 30.63
N GLY A 620 0.07 -38.01 30.82
CA GLY A 620 -0.32 -37.39 32.10
C GLY A 620 0.33 -36.02 32.38
N PHE A 621 1.03 -35.45 31.40
CA PHE A 621 1.55 -34.09 31.41
C PHE A 621 0.79 -33.24 30.39
N SER A 622 0.37 -32.04 30.79
CA SER A 622 -0.29 -31.06 29.91
C SER A 622 0.33 -29.69 30.06
N VAL A 623 0.36 -28.91 28.97
CA VAL A 623 0.83 -27.51 28.99
C VAL A 623 -0.13 -26.63 28.21
N GLN A 624 -0.46 -25.48 28.79
CA GLN A 624 -1.21 -24.41 28.14
C GLN A 624 -0.32 -23.19 27.91
N ILE A 625 -0.41 -22.60 26.71
CA ILE A 625 0.26 -21.36 26.33
C ILE A 625 -0.80 -20.36 25.86
N ASP A 626 -0.96 -19.27 26.61
CA ASP A 626 -1.87 -18.17 26.29
C ASP A 626 -1.11 -17.01 25.64
N ASP A 627 -1.27 -16.84 24.33
CA ASP A 627 -0.72 -15.78 23.47
C ASP A 627 0.77 -15.50 23.71
N PHE A 628 1.53 -16.53 24.11
CA PHE A 628 2.95 -16.45 24.48
C PHE A 628 3.24 -15.48 25.64
N LYS A 629 2.20 -15.09 26.39
CA LYS A 629 2.24 -14.20 27.56
C LYS A 629 2.17 -14.98 28.87
N LYS A 630 1.65 -16.21 28.84
CA LYS A 630 1.50 -17.05 30.01
C LYS A 630 1.65 -18.51 29.60
N VAL A 631 2.37 -19.27 30.41
CA VAL A 631 2.50 -20.72 30.27
C VAL A 631 2.09 -21.40 31.58
N THR A 632 1.21 -22.38 31.51
CA THR A 632 0.76 -23.17 32.67
C THR A 632 1.05 -24.64 32.43
N TYR A 633 1.81 -25.25 33.35
CA TYR A 633 2.20 -26.65 33.31
C TYR A 633 1.35 -27.47 34.28
N PHE A 634 0.87 -28.64 33.85
CA PHE A 634 0.08 -29.60 34.62
C PHE A 634 0.78 -30.97 34.63
N GLY A 635 0.93 -31.58 35.81
CA GLY A 635 1.62 -32.86 35.99
C GLY A 635 1.45 -33.40 37.41
N LYS A 636 2.45 -34.13 37.94
CA LYS A 636 2.38 -34.80 39.26
C LYS A 636 2.26 -33.87 40.49
N ALA A 637 2.40 -32.55 40.33
CA ALA A 637 2.17 -31.55 41.38
C ALA A 637 1.37 -30.36 40.82
N VAL A 638 0.86 -29.50 41.72
CA VAL A 638 -0.01 -28.32 41.45
C VAL A 638 0.44 -27.51 40.22
N ALA A 639 -0.53 -27.02 39.45
CA ALA A 639 -0.32 -26.23 38.24
C ALA A 639 0.68 -25.09 38.46
N LYS A 640 1.78 -25.08 37.70
CA LYS A 640 2.79 -24.00 37.75
C LYS A 640 2.57 -23.03 36.60
N THR A 641 2.14 -21.81 36.94
CA THR A 641 2.00 -20.72 35.98
C THR A 641 3.26 -19.87 35.97
N LYS A 642 3.80 -19.59 34.78
CA LYS A 642 4.86 -18.60 34.57
C LYS A 642 4.32 -17.45 33.71
N PRO A 643 4.29 -16.21 34.21
CA PRO A 643 4.10 -15.06 33.32
C PRO A 643 5.31 -14.95 32.38
N ALA A 644 5.07 -14.56 31.15
CA ALA A 644 6.09 -14.34 30.13
C ALA A 644 5.86 -12.98 29.47
N LYS A 645 6.96 -12.28 29.16
CA LYS A 645 6.89 -11.21 28.15
C LYS A 645 6.49 -11.89 26.84
N GLN A 646 5.55 -11.30 26.11
CA GLN A 646 5.13 -11.86 24.83
C GLN A 646 6.34 -11.98 23.89
N ASP A 647 6.72 -13.21 23.59
CA ASP A 647 7.79 -13.52 22.66
C ASP A 647 7.35 -14.69 21.78
N LYS A 648 7.25 -14.38 20.48
CA LYS A 648 6.79 -15.31 19.45
C LYS A 648 7.95 -15.94 18.67
N GLY A 649 9.20 -15.69 19.07
CA GLY A 649 10.39 -16.35 18.54
C GLY A 649 11.13 -15.60 17.43
N HIS A 650 10.69 -14.41 17.00
CA HIS A 650 11.33 -13.69 15.89
C HIS A 650 12.82 -13.39 16.15
N ALA A 651 13.16 -12.95 17.37
CA ALA A 651 14.55 -12.59 17.69
C ALA A 651 15.47 -13.82 17.66
N THR A 652 15.02 -14.94 18.26
CA THR A 652 15.75 -16.21 18.28
C THR A 652 15.86 -16.82 16.89
N GLU A 653 14.81 -16.76 16.07
CA GLU A 653 14.84 -17.19 14.67
C GLU A 653 15.92 -16.42 13.88
N MET A 654 15.89 -15.09 13.94
CA MET A 654 16.86 -14.25 13.24
C MET A 654 18.29 -14.46 13.71
N GLU A 655 18.49 -14.69 15.00
CA GLU A 655 19.80 -15.05 15.56
C GLU A 655 20.32 -16.37 14.98
N LEU A 656 19.51 -17.43 14.99
CA LEU A 656 19.90 -18.74 14.48
C LEU A 656 20.13 -18.73 12.96
N VAL A 657 19.31 -17.99 12.21
CA VAL A 657 19.48 -17.82 10.77
C VAL A 657 20.77 -17.07 10.44
N ALA A 658 21.08 -15.98 11.16
CA ALA A 658 22.34 -15.25 10.98
C ALA A 658 23.56 -16.14 11.29
N ASP A 659 23.48 -16.92 12.36
CA ASP A 659 24.51 -17.87 12.74
C ASP A 659 24.71 -18.99 11.70
N ALA A 660 23.61 -19.52 11.15
CA ALA A 660 23.64 -20.54 10.10
C ALA A 660 24.33 -20.03 8.83
N LEU A 661 24.03 -18.80 8.42
CA LEU A 661 24.67 -18.15 7.27
C LEU A 661 26.17 -17.96 7.50
N LYS A 662 26.54 -17.30 8.61
CA LYS A 662 27.94 -17.04 8.96
C LYS A 662 28.81 -18.29 9.06
N LYS A 663 28.24 -19.38 9.61
CA LYS A 663 28.97 -20.64 9.85
C LYS A 663 28.85 -21.62 8.68
N GLY A 664 28.15 -21.26 7.60
CA GLY A 664 27.88 -22.17 6.49
C GLY A 664 27.09 -23.42 6.90
N LYS A 665 26.30 -23.36 7.99
CA LYS A 665 25.49 -24.48 8.49
C LYS A 665 24.10 -24.45 7.88
N PRO A 666 23.38 -25.58 7.78
CA PRO A 666 21.97 -25.61 7.41
C PRO A 666 21.13 -24.62 8.21
N PHE A 667 20.09 -24.06 7.61
CA PHE A 667 19.09 -23.27 8.32
C PHE A 667 18.46 -24.08 9.47
N PRO A 668 17.97 -23.40 10.52
CA PRO A 668 17.46 -24.07 11.71
C PRO A 668 16.16 -24.86 11.49
N ILE A 669 15.46 -24.66 10.37
CA ILE A 669 14.38 -25.55 9.93
C ILE A 669 14.89 -26.28 8.68
N ALA A 670 14.87 -27.61 8.71
CA ALA A 670 15.29 -28.41 7.57
C ALA A 670 14.35 -28.20 6.36
N MET A 671 14.90 -28.17 5.15
CA MET A 671 14.13 -27.98 3.92
C MET A 671 12.95 -28.94 3.79
N ASP A 672 13.14 -30.21 4.12
CA ASP A 672 12.06 -31.20 4.05
C ASP A 672 10.92 -30.91 5.02
N GLU A 673 11.21 -30.29 6.18
CA GLU A 673 10.17 -29.85 7.10
C GLU A 673 9.39 -28.65 6.55
N VAL A 674 10.09 -27.68 5.93
CA VAL A 674 9.48 -26.53 5.27
C VAL A 674 8.52 -26.99 4.16
N PHE A 675 8.99 -27.94 3.34
CA PHE A 675 8.20 -28.50 2.26
C PHE A 675 6.99 -29.27 2.77
N HIS A 676 7.16 -30.06 3.84
CA HIS A 676 6.05 -30.80 4.46
C HIS A 676 5.00 -29.86 5.05
N SER A 677 5.41 -28.83 5.80
CA SER A 677 4.48 -27.82 6.34
C SER A 677 3.68 -27.12 5.24
N THR A 678 4.35 -26.77 4.13
CA THR A 678 3.71 -26.12 2.97
C THR A 678 2.71 -27.07 2.29
N LEU A 679 3.09 -28.33 2.08
CA LEU A 679 2.24 -29.38 1.51
C LEU A 679 0.97 -29.61 2.34
N VAL A 680 1.12 -29.77 3.66
CA VAL A 680 -0.01 -29.97 4.58
C VAL A 680 -0.94 -28.77 4.59
N THR A 681 -0.39 -27.55 4.43
CA THR A 681 -1.21 -26.34 4.32
C THR A 681 -2.04 -26.35 3.03
N PHE A 682 -1.49 -26.81 1.90
CA PHE A 682 -2.26 -26.98 0.67
C PHE A 682 -3.36 -28.04 0.82
N ALA A 683 -3.05 -29.18 1.43
CA ALA A 683 -4.04 -30.21 1.72
C ALA A 683 -5.16 -29.70 2.65
N LEU A 684 -4.82 -28.86 3.64
CA LEU A 684 -5.79 -28.21 4.51
C LEU A 684 -6.72 -27.30 3.71
N ARG A 685 -6.18 -26.44 2.85
CA ARG A 685 -6.97 -25.57 1.96
C ARG A 685 -7.90 -26.39 1.07
N GLU A 686 -7.42 -27.50 0.54
CA GLU A 686 -8.23 -28.38 -0.32
C GLU A 686 -9.35 -29.07 0.47
N SER A 687 -9.06 -29.55 1.68
CA SER A 687 -10.08 -30.11 2.58
C SER A 687 -11.18 -29.09 2.90
N VAL A 688 -10.79 -27.84 3.17
CA VAL A 688 -11.73 -26.73 3.38
C VAL A 688 -12.63 -26.51 2.15
N ARG A 689 -12.05 -26.48 0.95
CA ARG A 689 -12.81 -26.33 -0.30
C ARG A 689 -13.77 -27.49 -0.55
N GLN A 690 -13.38 -28.70 -0.16
CA GLN A 690 -14.20 -29.92 -0.22
C GLN A 690 -15.05 -30.13 1.04
N ASN A 691 -15.26 -29.08 1.84
CA ASN A 691 -16.14 -29.07 3.01
C ASN A 691 -15.89 -30.23 4.00
N GLY A 692 -14.63 -30.41 4.41
CA GLY A 692 -14.28 -31.38 5.45
C GLY A 692 -13.77 -32.72 4.95
N LYS A 693 -13.68 -32.95 3.63
CA LYS A 693 -13.12 -34.22 3.12
C LYS A 693 -11.72 -34.45 3.68
N LYS A 694 -11.49 -35.63 4.25
CA LYS A 694 -10.17 -36.05 4.71
C LYS A 694 -9.23 -36.19 3.50
N ILE A 695 -8.09 -35.53 3.57
CA ILE A 695 -7.03 -35.58 2.56
C ILE A 695 -5.83 -36.32 3.15
N GLU A 696 -5.43 -37.42 2.51
CA GLU A 696 -4.20 -38.15 2.83
C GLU A 696 -3.01 -37.42 2.16
N ILE A 697 -1.98 -37.09 2.94
CA ILE A 697 -0.91 -36.18 2.49
C ILE A 697 -0.06 -36.81 1.38
N GLU A 698 0.24 -38.11 1.46
CA GLU A 698 1.04 -38.81 0.45
C GLU A 698 0.30 -38.97 -0.88
N GLU A 699 -1.01 -39.17 -0.85
CA GLU A 699 -1.85 -39.22 -2.05
C GLU A 699 -1.94 -37.84 -2.69
N PHE A 700 -2.18 -36.81 -1.88
CA PHE A 700 -2.23 -35.43 -2.34
C PHE A 700 -0.92 -34.98 -3.00
N GLU A 701 0.23 -35.33 -2.44
CA GLU A 701 1.53 -35.03 -3.07
C GLU A 701 1.69 -35.74 -4.42
N ARG A 702 1.26 -37.00 -4.54
CA ARG A 702 1.32 -37.74 -5.81
C ARG A 702 0.37 -37.18 -6.86
N GLU A 703 -0.85 -36.78 -6.48
CA GLU A 703 -1.88 -36.34 -7.41
C GLU A 703 -1.72 -34.89 -7.89
N TRP A 704 -1.25 -33.99 -7.02
CA TRP A 704 -1.26 -32.55 -7.29
C TRP A 704 0.12 -31.92 -7.55
N ILE A 705 1.21 -32.61 -7.19
CA ILE A 705 2.58 -32.06 -7.22
C ILE A 705 3.48 -32.81 -8.20
N SER A 706 3.40 -34.14 -8.26
CA SER A 706 4.12 -34.89 -9.30
C SER A 706 3.37 -34.79 -10.64
N PRO A 707 3.99 -34.31 -11.73
CA PRO A 707 3.37 -34.39 -13.04
C PRO A 707 3.07 -35.85 -13.34
N LYS A 708 1.86 -36.17 -13.81
CA LYS A 708 1.68 -37.43 -14.53
C LYS A 708 2.64 -37.39 -15.71
N VAL A 709 3.72 -38.15 -15.63
CA VAL A 709 4.51 -38.53 -16.79
C VAL A 709 3.57 -39.39 -17.63
N ASN A 710 2.91 -38.77 -18.60
CA ASN A 710 2.20 -39.44 -19.69
C ASN A 710 2.86 -39.04 -21.00
#